data_AF-A0A0G1TL50-F1
#
_entry.id   AF-A0A0G1TL50-F1
#
_cell.length_a   1.000
_cell.length_b   1.000
_cell.length_c   1.000
_cell.angle_alpha   90.00
_cell.angle_beta   90.00
_cell.angle_gamma   90.00
#
_symmetry.space_group_name_H-M   'P 1'
#
loop_
_entity.id
_entity.type
_entity.pdbx_description
1 polymer ?
#
loop_
_entity_poly.entity_id
_entity_poly.type
_entity_poly.pdbx_seq_one_letter_code
_entity_poly.pdbx_strand_id
1 'polypeptide(L)'
;MLLDIFDQIREYAFLYAPLGIIGVWRWSVWLIQKFFSLYYRPYPSDEGSAYTYSVITPVYNENPEVFRVALDSWKSNGPDEIIAVMDASDKACIEVFQEFSRGFSGARLIVTDIPGKRPALVQGIMEATSDVVALVDSDTVWDKDVSKNALAPFANGRIGGVGTRQAVLEPKTLAERLFAIRLNLRYLHEFPFLMTTGNVTTCLSGRTAFYRRRAVLPLLEDLLTEKFWGKPCISGDDKRLTSLLQAAGWHTQFQQSAVVWTPGMPKLGKFFLQNLRWARNSWRTDLRVIFSFWPWRREPVFAYHLIDRTVQPFTLLLGPIFLVISLTLGHWGVAAVIFAWWMISRTIKLYPHLKSNPRDLTIVPFFTFAQYYLAILKIYALFTMNFQGWITRWDSDRLKKWTYLQLLPSRLATFSLIGFMAFTVAQRQYTVADEQAIRIEANTPAYTEDFSDFNLAEQSDDFWVKREAATTAAYITRTTDTPFLVQKRFNLSTQAAARSIPQYPSNLLLGAGRKISIPVEELKNALSVAPVQLVGKPFVSYNSATNTITLKGRGSVMTIPFIHRILSGAGFTNPLQETSPGEWMLRSNLYAGDGVTLIIDGQEVRSLRMKSDEDGFVFLQTYNASLLIKNTKITSWNEKLGAPDLDYKDGRAYVLAKRSGRMDVLNSDIGYLGYARFTKINERVVNGGGIYGLSWKINNNTFESDLLTGSAIGNKIHDNYFGMYTYGATGMEIRNNEVFDNVQYGIDPHDDSNNLLIENNFVHDNGNHGIIVSKRVVYSTIRNNVSTNNALHGLMLDRQSNYNLVENNVVSGNNNGIAIYDSHSNLIRGNDFIQNRFGIRANMNSSKNMLQNNSIRNNERGVFIYGGAEGNILASNVIKENSQGIYFKQAAGNVVLDTLSWRDNGKNIDFDDSSTKANFVRQPENPWWVIERK
;
A
#
# COMPACT_ATOMS: atom_id res chain seq x y z
N MET A 1 8.70 27.47 16.48
CA MET A 1 7.42 27.18 15.79
C MET A 1 7.51 27.23 14.27
N LEU A 2 7.72 28.38 13.62
CA LEU A 2 7.86 28.41 12.15
C LEU A 2 9.09 27.63 11.67
N LEU A 3 10.22 27.76 12.38
CA LEU A 3 11.43 26.97 12.13
C LEU A 3 11.17 25.47 12.30
N ASP A 4 10.57 25.04 13.41
CA ASP A 4 10.18 23.62 13.61
C ASP A 4 9.26 23.07 12.51
N ILE A 5 8.34 23.90 11.98
CA ILE A 5 7.48 23.52 10.86
C ILE A 5 8.32 23.37 9.57
N PHE A 6 9.26 24.28 9.32
CA PHE A 6 10.15 24.19 8.16
C PHE A 6 11.10 23.00 8.26
N ASP A 7 11.60 22.68 9.45
CA ASP A 7 12.46 21.53 9.70
C ASP A 7 11.69 20.23 9.53
N GLN A 8 10.45 20.13 10.04
CA GLN A 8 9.55 19.01 9.74
C GLN A 8 9.25 18.90 8.24
N ILE A 9 8.98 20.01 7.56
CA ILE A 9 8.71 19.97 6.11
C ILE A 9 9.95 19.53 5.33
N ARG A 10 11.16 19.94 5.73
CA ARG A 10 12.42 19.50 5.12
C ARG A 10 12.68 18.02 5.39
N GLU A 11 12.53 17.61 6.64
CA GLU A 11 12.66 16.22 7.09
C GLU A 11 11.70 15.32 6.30
N TYR A 12 10.44 15.71 6.14
CA TYR A 12 9.43 14.92 5.44
C TYR A 12 9.19 15.37 3.99
N ALA A 13 10.12 16.09 3.36
CA ALA A 13 9.92 16.70 2.05
C ALA A 13 9.57 15.63 0.98
N PHE A 14 10.24 14.49 1.02
CA PHE A 14 10.01 13.38 0.10
C PHE A 14 8.66 12.69 0.31
N LEU A 15 8.17 12.67 1.56
CA LEU A 15 6.85 12.13 1.92
C LEU A 15 5.72 12.99 1.35
N TYR A 16 5.81 14.32 1.51
CA TYR A 16 4.76 15.25 1.08
C TYR A 16 4.92 15.76 -0.36
N ALA A 17 6.06 15.49 -1.01
CA ALA A 17 6.31 15.86 -2.40
C ALA A 17 5.20 15.43 -3.37
N PRO A 18 4.62 14.21 -3.32
CA PRO A 18 3.50 13.84 -4.19
C PRO A 18 2.28 14.75 -4.01
N LEU A 19 1.94 15.12 -2.77
CA LEU A 19 0.85 16.06 -2.49
C LEU A 19 1.18 17.44 -3.07
N GLY A 20 2.43 17.89 -2.94
CA GLY A 20 2.93 19.14 -3.53
C GLY A 20 2.83 19.15 -5.05
N ILE A 21 3.32 18.10 -5.73
CA ILE A 21 3.26 17.94 -7.20
C ILE A 21 1.82 17.99 -7.69
N ILE A 22 0.92 17.25 -7.03
CA ILE A 22 -0.50 17.26 -7.37
C ILE A 22 -1.10 18.64 -7.09
N GLY A 23 -0.70 19.29 -6.01
CA GLY A 23 -1.05 20.68 -5.72
C GLY A 23 -0.68 21.63 -6.86
N VAL A 24 0.57 21.60 -7.31
CA VAL A 24 1.08 22.41 -8.43
C VAL A 24 0.28 22.12 -9.70
N TRP A 25 0.05 20.85 -10.03
CA TRP A 25 -0.75 20.49 -11.20
C TRP A 25 -2.18 21.03 -11.11
N ARG A 26 -2.88 20.79 -9.99
CA ARG A 26 -4.27 21.26 -9.80
C ARG A 26 -4.40 22.78 -9.81
N TRP A 27 -3.39 23.50 -9.34
CA TRP A 27 -3.36 24.95 -9.40
C TRP A 27 -3.01 25.46 -10.80
N SER A 28 -2.10 24.80 -11.51
CA SER A 28 -1.77 25.14 -12.90
C SER A 28 -3.01 25.02 -13.79
N VAL A 29 -3.76 23.92 -13.70
CA VAL A 29 -5.03 23.74 -14.43
C VAL A 29 -6.02 24.85 -14.10
N TRP A 30 -6.17 25.18 -12.81
CA TRP A 30 -7.09 26.25 -12.39
C TRP A 30 -6.65 27.62 -12.89
N LEU A 31 -5.36 27.95 -12.81
CA LEU A 31 -4.80 29.23 -13.29
C LEU A 31 -4.96 29.38 -14.80
N ILE A 32 -4.73 28.30 -15.56
CA ILE A 32 -4.95 28.28 -17.01
C ILE A 32 -6.42 28.53 -17.32
N GLN A 33 -7.33 27.77 -16.70
CA GLN A 33 -8.77 27.98 -16.88
C GLN A 33 -9.18 29.39 -16.50
N LYS A 34 -8.64 29.91 -15.40
CA LYS A 34 -8.93 31.26 -14.92
C LYS A 34 -8.43 32.31 -15.89
N PHE A 35 -7.20 32.18 -16.41
CA PHE A 35 -6.62 33.09 -17.38
C PHE A 35 -7.51 33.21 -18.62
N PHE A 36 -7.88 32.10 -19.25
CA PHE A 36 -8.77 32.12 -20.41
C PHE A 36 -10.17 32.62 -20.05
N SER A 37 -10.71 32.30 -18.87
CA SER A 37 -12.01 32.81 -18.43
C SER A 37 -12.11 34.34 -18.39
N LEU A 38 -10.99 35.05 -18.24
CA LEU A 38 -10.95 36.52 -18.18
C LEU A 38 -11.14 37.18 -19.55
N TYR A 39 -10.91 36.44 -20.65
CA TYR A 39 -11.07 36.94 -22.01
C TYR A 39 -12.47 36.74 -22.58
N TYR A 40 -13.33 35.99 -21.87
CA TYR A 40 -14.71 35.81 -22.28
C TYR A 40 -15.46 37.14 -22.36
N ARG A 41 -16.19 37.34 -23.46
CA ARG A 41 -17.11 38.45 -23.67
C ARG A 41 -18.49 37.92 -24.10
N PRO A 42 -19.58 38.41 -23.51
CA PRO A 42 -20.93 38.07 -23.98
C PRO A 42 -21.18 38.69 -25.36
N TYR A 43 -22.09 38.09 -26.12
CA TYR A 43 -22.55 38.67 -27.40
C TYR A 43 -23.34 39.95 -27.15
N PRO A 44 -23.19 40.99 -27.99
CA PRO A 44 -24.04 42.19 -27.93
C PRO A 44 -25.51 41.84 -28.10
N SER A 45 -26.39 42.48 -27.31
CA SER A 45 -27.80 42.09 -27.21
C SER A 45 -28.66 42.48 -28.43
N ASP A 46 -28.12 43.24 -29.39
CA ASP A 46 -28.88 43.79 -30.52
C ASP A 46 -28.82 42.92 -31.79
N GLU A 47 -28.05 41.82 -31.79
CA GLU A 47 -27.77 41.01 -33.00
C GLU A 47 -28.77 39.87 -33.28
N GLY A 48 -29.79 39.67 -32.43
CA GLY A 48 -30.67 38.47 -32.49
C GLY A 48 -32.17 38.72 -32.53
N SER A 49 -32.63 39.96 -32.68
CA SER A 49 -34.04 40.36 -32.56
C SER A 49 -34.97 39.85 -33.69
N ALA A 50 -34.41 39.29 -34.76
CA ALA A 50 -35.17 38.82 -35.92
C ALA A 50 -35.67 37.36 -35.81
N TYR A 51 -35.27 36.61 -34.80
CA TYR A 51 -35.69 35.21 -34.63
C TYR A 51 -37.01 35.11 -33.86
N THR A 52 -37.94 34.33 -34.40
CA THR A 52 -39.08 33.83 -33.62
C THR A 52 -38.62 32.77 -32.63
N TYR A 53 -39.25 32.68 -31.47
CA TYR A 53 -38.96 31.63 -30.50
C TYR A 53 -40.17 31.12 -29.72
N SER A 54 -40.16 29.82 -29.46
CA SER A 54 -41.16 29.08 -28.67
C SER A 54 -40.58 28.72 -27.31
N VAL A 55 -41.30 28.96 -26.22
CA VAL A 55 -40.97 28.43 -24.90
C VAL A 55 -41.64 27.07 -24.73
N ILE A 56 -40.88 26.05 -24.34
CA ILE A 56 -41.38 24.70 -24.11
C ILE A 56 -41.07 24.30 -22.68
N THR A 57 -42.11 23.96 -21.91
CA THR A 57 -41.98 23.56 -20.51
C THR A 57 -42.69 22.24 -20.21
N PRO A 58 -41.96 21.20 -19.79
CA PRO A 58 -42.55 20.01 -19.19
C PRO A 58 -42.91 20.28 -17.72
N VAL A 59 -44.17 20.05 -17.35
CA VAL A 59 -44.67 20.32 -15.98
C VAL A 59 -45.18 19.02 -15.33
N TYR A 60 -44.73 18.77 -14.10
CA TYR A 60 -45.17 17.63 -13.29
C TYR A 60 -45.00 17.92 -11.80
N ASN A 61 -46.11 17.98 -11.07
CA ASN A 61 -46.21 18.16 -9.62
C ASN A 61 -45.37 19.34 -9.09
N GLU A 62 -45.44 20.46 -9.81
CA GLU A 62 -44.78 21.70 -9.45
C GLU A 62 -45.61 22.49 -8.42
N ASN A 63 -44.99 23.42 -7.69
CA ASN A 63 -45.77 24.37 -6.92
C ASN A 63 -46.53 25.33 -7.88
N PRO A 64 -47.88 25.38 -7.83
CA PRO A 64 -48.67 26.20 -8.75
C PRO A 64 -48.34 27.71 -8.71
N GLU A 65 -47.98 28.25 -7.54
CA GLU A 65 -47.60 29.66 -7.39
C GLU A 65 -46.25 29.94 -8.05
N VAL A 66 -45.27 29.06 -7.85
CA VAL A 66 -43.95 29.17 -8.48
C VAL A 66 -44.08 29.07 -10.00
N PHE A 67 -44.93 28.16 -10.48
CA PHE A 67 -45.19 27.99 -11.91
C PHE A 67 -45.87 29.22 -12.52
N ARG A 68 -46.84 29.84 -11.82
CA ARG A 68 -47.46 31.11 -12.24
C ARG A 68 -46.41 32.22 -12.42
N VAL A 69 -45.55 32.41 -11.41
CA VAL A 69 -44.49 33.43 -11.47
C VAL A 69 -43.52 33.17 -12.63
N ALA A 70 -43.19 31.90 -12.89
CA ALA A 70 -42.35 31.52 -14.02
C ALA A 70 -43.01 31.87 -15.36
N LEU A 71 -44.28 31.50 -15.56
CA LEU A 71 -45.06 31.82 -16.77
C LEU A 71 -45.08 33.32 -17.07
N ASP A 72 -45.39 34.14 -16.06
CA ASP A 72 -45.46 35.59 -16.20
C ASP A 72 -44.10 36.19 -16.58
N SER A 73 -43.01 35.64 -16.02
CA SER A 73 -41.64 36.06 -16.37
C SER A 73 -41.28 35.73 -17.83
N TRP A 74 -41.69 34.57 -18.34
CA TRP A 74 -41.45 34.19 -19.73
C TRP A 74 -42.27 35.06 -20.67
N LYS A 75 -43.55 35.29 -20.36
CA LYS A 75 -44.44 36.18 -21.12
C LYS A 75 -43.84 37.58 -21.26
N SER A 76 -43.27 38.11 -20.18
CA SER A 76 -42.65 39.45 -20.18
C SER A 76 -41.44 39.57 -21.12
N ASN A 77 -40.83 38.45 -21.52
CA ASN A 77 -39.71 38.40 -22.45
C ASN A 77 -40.15 38.30 -23.93
N GLY A 78 -41.47 38.26 -24.20
CA GLY A 78 -42.05 38.34 -25.53
C GLY A 78 -41.91 37.09 -26.43
N PRO A 79 -42.24 35.87 -25.96
CA PRO A 79 -42.24 34.69 -26.82
C PRO A 79 -43.40 34.71 -27.82
N ASP A 80 -43.22 34.10 -28.98
CA ASP A 80 -44.31 33.90 -29.94
C ASP A 80 -45.32 32.87 -29.44
N GLU A 81 -44.82 31.82 -28.78
CA GLU A 81 -45.66 30.79 -28.18
C GLU A 81 -45.03 30.22 -26.90
N ILE A 82 -45.90 29.77 -25.99
CA ILE A 82 -45.53 29.04 -24.77
C ILE A 82 -46.29 27.71 -24.80
N ILE A 83 -45.57 26.62 -24.99
CA ILE A 83 -46.09 25.25 -25.06
C ILE A 83 -45.82 24.56 -23.72
N ALA A 84 -46.88 24.34 -22.93
CA ALA A 84 -46.80 23.56 -21.71
C ALA A 84 -47.24 22.12 -21.98
N VAL A 85 -46.33 21.18 -21.76
CA VAL A 85 -46.62 19.74 -21.86
C VAL A 85 -46.75 19.19 -20.43
N MET A 86 -47.98 18.88 -20.04
CA MET A 86 -48.35 18.61 -18.66
C MET A 86 -48.88 17.19 -18.52
N ASP A 87 -48.46 16.51 -17.45
CA ASP A 87 -48.99 15.18 -17.12
C ASP A 87 -50.47 15.29 -16.72
N ALA A 88 -51.31 14.37 -17.21
CA ALA A 88 -52.75 14.38 -16.94
C ALA A 88 -53.11 14.33 -15.45
N SER A 89 -52.20 13.87 -14.57
CA SER A 89 -52.43 13.85 -13.13
C SER A 89 -52.23 15.21 -12.43
N ASP A 90 -51.56 16.18 -13.06
CA ASP A 90 -51.23 17.49 -12.44
C ASP A 90 -52.34 18.53 -12.65
N LYS A 91 -53.51 18.26 -12.06
CA LYS A 91 -54.71 19.10 -12.20
C LYS A 91 -54.47 20.56 -11.78
N ALA A 92 -53.71 20.77 -10.70
CA ALA A 92 -53.47 22.10 -10.14
C ALA A 92 -52.67 22.99 -11.11
N CYS A 93 -51.58 22.49 -11.69
CA CYS A 93 -50.83 23.29 -12.66
C CYS A 93 -51.58 23.46 -13.99
N ILE A 94 -52.39 22.46 -14.40
CA ILE A 94 -53.25 22.58 -15.59
C ILE A 94 -54.22 23.75 -15.45
N GLU A 95 -54.88 23.89 -14.30
CA GLU A 95 -55.78 25.02 -14.02
C GLU A 95 -55.03 26.37 -14.09
N VAL A 96 -53.84 26.46 -13.50
CA VAL A 96 -52.99 27.66 -13.59
C VAL A 96 -52.68 28.03 -15.05
N PHE A 97 -52.31 27.05 -15.88
CA PHE A 97 -51.99 27.30 -17.28
C PHE A 97 -53.23 27.66 -18.13
N GLN A 98 -54.39 27.06 -17.86
CA GLN A 98 -55.64 27.42 -18.53
C GLN A 98 -56.05 28.86 -18.23
N GLU A 99 -55.90 29.30 -16.98
CA GLU A 99 -56.14 30.70 -16.61
C GLU A 99 -55.11 31.64 -17.28
N PHE A 100 -53.83 31.26 -17.31
CA PHE A 100 -52.78 32.01 -18.03
C PHE A 100 -53.14 32.20 -19.52
N SER A 101 -53.64 31.13 -20.15
CA SER A 101 -53.95 31.09 -21.59
C SER A 101 -55.02 32.10 -21.99
N ARG A 102 -55.91 32.49 -21.07
CA ARG A 102 -56.91 33.55 -21.34
C ARG A 102 -56.27 34.91 -21.59
N GLY A 103 -55.07 35.15 -21.04
CA GLY A 103 -54.35 36.41 -21.15
C GLY A 103 -53.16 36.39 -22.12
N PHE A 104 -52.89 35.29 -22.81
CA PHE A 104 -51.78 35.16 -23.76
C PHE A 104 -52.17 34.23 -24.91
N SER A 105 -52.36 34.81 -26.10
CA SER A 105 -52.84 34.09 -27.29
C SER A 105 -51.88 33.03 -27.80
N GLY A 106 -50.57 33.15 -27.51
CA GLY A 106 -49.56 32.16 -27.84
C GLY A 106 -49.48 30.98 -26.86
N ALA A 107 -50.39 30.85 -25.90
CA ALA A 107 -50.38 29.75 -24.94
C ALA A 107 -50.95 28.46 -25.57
N ARG A 108 -50.19 27.36 -25.51
CA ARG A 108 -50.59 26.05 -26.00
C ARG A 108 -50.44 24.99 -24.91
N LEU A 109 -51.56 24.41 -24.49
CA LEU A 109 -51.60 23.33 -23.51
C LEU A 109 -51.62 21.97 -24.22
N ILE A 110 -50.71 21.08 -23.83
CA ILE A 110 -50.68 19.68 -24.26
C ILE A 110 -50.76 18.82 -23.00
N VAL A 111 -51.87 18.11 -22.83
CA VAL A 111 -52.04 17.13 -21.75
C VAL A 111 -51.63 15.75 -22.25
N THR A 112 -50.76 15.05 -21.52
CA THR A 112 -50.22 13.75 -21.93
C THR A 112 -50.25 12.74 -20.79
N ASP A 113 -50.50 11.47 -21.13
CA ASP A 113 -50.40 10.32 -20.22
C ASP A 113 -49.03 9.64 -20.28
N ILE A 114 -48.14 10.09 -21.18
CA ILE A 114 -46.80 9.51 -21.37
C ILE A 114 -45.87 10.06 -20.27
N PRO A 115 -45.40 9.21 -19.34
CA PRO A 115 -44.61 9.70 -18.22
C PRO A 115 -43.19 10.10 -18.63
N GLY A 116 -42.72 11.19 -18.04
CA GLY A 116 -41.31 11.59 -18.03
C GLY A 116 -40.98 12.84 -18.84
N LYS A 117 -39.83 13.44 -18.50
CA LYS A 117 -39.41 14.74 -19.07
C LYS A 117 -39.03 14.66 -20.56
N ARG A 118 -38.38 13.58 -21.02
CA ARG A 118 -37.96 13.47 -22.44
C ARG A 118 -39.12 13.40 -23.42
N PRO A 119 -40.12 12.52 -23.24
CA PRO A 119 -41.27 12.49 -24.13
C PRO A 119 -41.99 13.84 -24.18
N ALA A 120 -42.18 14.49 -23.04
CA ALA A 120 -42.79 15.81 -22.96
C ALA A 120 -41.98 16.89 -23.71
N LEU A 121 -40.65 16.91 -23.57
CA LEU A 121 -39.79 17.81 -24.36
C LEU A 121 -39.89 17.55 -25.86
N VAL A 122 -39.85 16.27 -26.28
CA VAL A 122 -39.94 15.91 -27.70
C VAL A 122 -41.28 16.33 -28.29
N GLN A 123 -42.38 16.04 -27.60
CA GLN A 123 -43.72 16.45 -28.04
C GLN A 123 -43.80 17.97 -28.18
N GLY A 124 -43.31 18.72 -27.18
CA GLY A 124 -43.28 20.18 -27.27
C GLY A 124 -42.42 20.72 -28.42
N ILE A 125 -41.26 20.12 -28.71
CA ILE A 125 -40.36 20.56 -29.80
C ILE A 125 -40.98 20.29 -31.18
N MET A 126 -41.66 19.15 -31.32
CA MET A 126 -42.34 18.79 -32.56
C MET A 126 -43.47 19.77 -32.87
N GLU A 127 -44.22 20.16 -31.83
CA GLU A 127 -45.36 21.07 -31.93
C GLU A 127 -44.99 22.55 -32.07
N ALA A 128 -43.78 22.94 -31.67
CA ALA A 128 -43.26 24.29 -31.85
C ALA A 128 -43.15 24.64 -33.34
N THR A 129 -43.42 25.91 -33.65
CA THR A 129 -43.40 26.44 -35.02
C THR A 129 -42.28 27.45 -35.26
N SER A 130 -41.73 28.05 -34.20
CA SER A 130 -40.69 29.07 -34.29
C SER A 130 -39.30 28.53 -34.68
N ASP A 131 -38.44 29.45 -35.12
CA ASP A 131 -37.06 29.14 -35.55
C ASP A 131 -36.18 28.60 -34.41
N VAL A 132 -36.39 29.12 -33.20
CA VAL A 132 -35.68 28.77 -31.99
C VAL A 132 -36.66 28.23 -30.95
N VAL A 133 -36.25 27.21 -30.20
CA VAL A 133 -37.01 26.67 -29.07
C VAL A 133 -36.24 26.86 -27.77
N ALA A 134 -36.86 27.50 -26.79
CA ALA A 134 -36.36 27.64 -25.43
C ALA A 134 -36.92 26.50 -24.57
N LEU A 135 -36.06 25.57 -24.14
CA LEU A 135 -36.44 24.50 -23.24
C LEU A 135 -36.27 24.99 -21.81
N VAL A 136 -37.36 25.04 -21.05
CA VAL A 136 -37.43 25.70 -19.74
C VAL A 136 -37.98 24.75 -18.68
N ASP A 137 -37.44 24.80 -17.46
CA ASP A 137 -38.02 24.11 -16.31
C ASP A 137 -39.17 24.94 -15.72
N SER A 138 -40.23 24.25 -15.27
CA SER A 138 -41.45 24.83 -14.69
C SER A 138 -41.23 25.75 -13.47
N ASP A 139 -40.07 25.68 -12.83
CA ASP A 139 -39.69 26.45 -11.65
C ASP A 139 -38.71 27.60 -11.94
N THR A 140 -38.41 27.87 -13.21
CA THR A 140 -37.37 28.84 -13.59
C THR A 140 -37.95 30.18 -13.97
N VAL A 141 -37.57 31.23 -13.24
CA VAL A 141 -38.01 32.61 -13.47
C VAL A 141 -36.96 33.35 -14.30
N TRP A 142 -37.36 34.04 -15.36
CA TRP A 142 -36.46 34.82 -16.21
C TRP A 142 -36.27 36.24 -15.68
N ASP A 143 -35.05 36.76 -15.80
CA ASP A 143 -34.79 38.20 -15.63
C ASP A 143 -35.35 38.99 -16.84
N LYS A 144 -35.23 40.31 -16.78
CA LYS A 144 -35.53 41.17 -17.94
C LYS A 144 -34.50 40.91 -19.05
N ASP A 145 -34.96 40.93 -20.31
CA ASP A 145 -34.14 40.78 -21.51
C ASP A 145 -33.40 39.44 -21.68
N VAL A 146 -33.85 38.35 -21.05
CA VAL A 146 -33.27 37.01 -21.22
C VAL A 146 -33.34 36.56 -22.68
N SER A 147 -34.50 36.71 -23.32
CA SER A 147 -34.70 36.35 -24.73
C SER A 147 -33.79 37.17 -25.64
N LYS A 148 -33.81 38.50 -25.49
CA LYS A 148 -32.95 39.43 -26.24
C LYS A 148 -31.48 39.01 -26.19
N ASN A 149 -30.97 38.72 -24.99
CA ASN A 149 -29.58 38.32 -24.80
C ASN A 149 -29.28 36.91 -25.35
N ALA A 150 -30.16 35.93 -25.10
CA ALA A 150 -29.93 34.54 -25.46
C ALA A 150 -30.12 34.26 -26.96
N LEU A 151 -30.88 35.09 -27.66
CA LEU A 151 -31.07 34.98 -29.11
C LEU A 151 -29.90 35.54 -29.92
N ALA A 152 -29.18 36.54 -29.39
CA ALA A 152 -28.06 37.20 -30.09
C ALA A 152 -27.04 36.24 -30.73
N PRO A 153 -26.57 35.16 -30.06
CA PRO A 153 -25.59 34.25 -30.67
C PRO A 153 -26.11 33.50 -31.91
N PHE A 154 -27.43 33.37 -32.11
CA PHE A 154 -27.96 32.64 -33.27
C PHE A 154 -27.75 33.38 -34.60
N ALA A 155 -27.36 34.66 -34.59
CA ALA A 155 -26.86 35.35 -35.79
C ALA A 155 -25.74 34.56 -36.47
N ASN A 156 -24.94 33.82 -35.69
CA ASN A 156 -24.02 32.83 -36.22
C ASN A 156 -24.77 31.55 -36.60
N GLY A 157 -24.84 31.28 -37.92
CA GLY A 157 -25.52 30.11 -38.49
C GLY A 157 -24.98 28.75 -38.04
N ARG A 158 -23.79 28.67 -37.40
CA ARG A 158 -23.20 27.44 -36.84
C ARG A 158 -23.61 27.17 -35.40
N ILE A 159 -24.22 28.14 -34.70
CA ILE A 159 -24.70 27.97 -33.34
C ILE A 159 -26.05 27.23 -33.37
N GLY A 160 -26.05 26.06 -32.72
CA GLY A 160 -27.22 25.20 -32.59
C GLY A 160 -27.90 25.32 -31.23
N GLY A 161 -27.20 25.81 -30.19
CA GLY A 161 -27.80 26.01 -28.88
C GLY A 161 -27.05 27.02 -28.00
N VAL A 162 -27.80 27.71 -27.13
CA VAL A 162 -27.31 28.78 -26.25
C VAL A 162 -27.82 28.54 -24.83
N GLY A 163 -26.91 28.54 -23.86
CA GLY A 163 -27.21 28.41 -22.43
C GLY A 163 -27.23 29.74 -21.71
N THR A 164 -28.06 29.84 -20.68
CA THR A 164 -28.19 31.02 -19.81
C THR A 164 -27.34 30.92 -18.55
N ARG A 165 -27.10 32.06 -17.90
CA ARG A 165 -26.52 32.12 -16.55
C ARG A 165 -27.60 31.82 -15.53
N GLN A 166 -27.37 30.82 -14.70
CA GLN A 166 -28.31 30.47 -13.64
C GLN A 166 -27.85 31.01 -12.30
N ALA A 167 -28.80 31.53 -11.54
CA ALA A 167 -28.60 32.01 -10.18
C ALA A 167 -29.70 31.47 -9.25
N VAL A 168 -29.40 31.40 -7.96
CA VAL A 168 -30.36 31.01 -6.94
C VAL A 168 -31.10 32.25 -6.48
N LEU A 169 -32.43 32.18 -6.46
CA LEU A 169 -33.26 33.24 -5.91
C LEU A 169 -33.03 33.33 -4.39
N GLU A 170 -32.51 34.47 -3.92
CA GLU A 170 -32.29 34.81 -2.50
C GLU A 170 -31.86 33.64 -1.59
N PRO A 171 -30.63 33.11 -1.71
CA PRO A 171 -30.19 31.96 -0.91
C PRO A 171 -30.06 32.31 0.58
N LYS A 172 -30.86 31.65 1.45
CA LYS A 172 -30.90 31.92 2.90
C LYS A 172 -30.22 30.83 3.72
N THR A 173 -30.50 29.57 3.40
CA THR A 173 -29.96 28.41 4.11
C THR A 173 -28.55 28.04 3.66
N LEU A 174 -27.83 27.26 4.48
CA LEU A 174 -26.51 26.73 4.11
C LEU A 174 -26.55 25.94 2.79
N ALA A 175 -27.59 25.13 2.58
CA ALA A 175 -27.72 24.33 1.37
C ALA A 175 -27.99 25.18 0.12
N GLU A 176 -28.80 26.23 0.22
CA GLU A 176 -29.06 27.18 -0.86
C GLU A 176 -27.80 27.99 -1.21
N ARG A 177 -27.04 28.44 -0.20
CA ARG A 177 -25.77 29.14 -0.41
C ARG A 177 -24.71 28.24 -1.07
N LEU A 178 -24.57 26.99 -0.61
CA LEU A 178 -23.69 26.01 -1.27
C LEU A 178 -24.12 25.71 -2.71
N PHE A 179 -25.43 25.69 -2.97
CA PHE A 179 -25.99 25.55 -4.32
C PHE A 179 -25.67 26.76 -5.20
N ALA A 180 -25.85 27.98 -4.68
CA ALA A 180 -25.50 29.22 -5.36
C ALA A 180 -24.00 29.29 -5.71
N ILE A 181 -23.13 28.92 -4.76
CA ILE A 181 -21.68 28.81 -4.98
C ILE A 181 -21.37 27.87 -6.14
N ARG A 182 -22.00 26.68 -6.16
CA ARG A 182 -21.78 25.71 -7.24
C ARG A 182 -22.18 26.26 -8.61
N LEU A 183 -23.32 26.92 -8.71
CA LEU A 183 -23.76 27.56 -9.96
C LEU A 183 -22.80 28.68 -10.37
N ASN A 184 -22.39 29.54 -9.43
CA ASN A 184 -21.43 30.61 -9.70
C ASN A 184 -20.09 30.07 -10.21
N LEU A 185 -19.53 29.02 -9.61
CA LEU A 185 -18.29 28.40 -10.09
C LEU A 185 -18.43 27.82 -11.51
N ARG A 186 -19.62 27.36 -11.88
CA ARG A 186 -19.90 26.91 -13.26
C ARG A 186 -19.98 28.10 -14.23
N TYR A 187 -20.81 29.08 -13.94
CA TYR A 187 -21.16 30.14 -14.89
C TYR A 187 -20.20 31.34 -14.90
N LEU A 188 -19.42 31.55 -13.84
CA LEU A 188 -18.44 32.65 -13.75
C LEU A 188 -16.99 32.19 -13.95
N HIS A 189 -16.77 30.89 -14.14
CA HIS A 189 -15.43 30.33 -14.32
C HIS A 189 -15.39 29.21 -15.38
N GLU A 190 -16.09 28.09 -15.17
CA GLU A 190 -16.03 26.95 -16.10
C GLU A 190 -16.53 27.32 -17.52
N PHE A 191 -17.70 27.95 -17.62
CA PHE A 191 -18.31 28.26 -18.90
C PHE A 191 -17.57 29.36 -19.67
N PRO A 192 -17.19 30.50 -19.05
CA PRO A 192 -16.32 31.48 -19.69
C PRO A 192 -15.02 30.89 -20.24
N PHE A 193 -14.38 29.96 -19.50
CA PHE A 193 -13.21 29.22 -19.99
C PHE A 193 -13.53 28.43 -21.26
N LEU A 194 -14.60 27.62 -21.24
CA LEU A 194 -14.97 26.79 -22.38
C LEU A 194 -15.34 27.62 -23.61
N MET A 195 -16.03 28.74 -23.44
CA MET A 195 -16.42 29.65 -24.54
C MET A 195 -15.24 30.40 -25.15
N THR A 196 -14.18 30.62 -24.38
CA THR A 196 -12.98 31.27 -24.89
C THR A 196 -12.08 30.28 -25.64
N THR A 197 -12.10 29.01 -25.23
CA THR A 197 -11.19 27.97 -25.76
C THR A 197 -11.82 27.06 -26.81
N GLY A 198 -13.14 27.12 -27.00
CA GLY A 198 -13.85 26.33 -27.99
C GLY A 198 -15.32 26.74 -28.09
N ASN A 199 -16.08 26.06 -28.94
CA ASN A 199 -17.50 26.35 -29.16
C ASN A 199 -18.40 25.26 -28.55
N VAL A 200 -18.02 24.77 -27.36
CA VAL A 200 -18.62 23.61 -26.71
C VAL A 200 -18.83 23.82 -25.21
N THR A 201 -19.89 23.25 -24.67
CA THR A 201 -20.24 23.31 -23.24
C THR A 201 -20.40 21.91 -22.66
N THR A 202 -20.22 21.75 -21.35
CA THR A 202 -20.42 20.45 -20.69
C THR A 202 -21.89 20.04 -20.55
N CYS A 203 -22.82 20.99 -20.64
CA CYS A 203 -24.27 20.80 -20.64
C CYS A 203 -24.97 22.17 -20.67
N LEU A 204 -25.79 22.43 -21.69
CA LEU A 204 -26.76 23.52 -21.70
C LEU A 204 -27.91 23.10 -20.79
N SER A 205 -27.98 23.71 -19.60
CA SER A 205 -28.83 23.17 -18.54
C SER A 205 -30.32 23.44 -18.78
N GLY A 206 -31.14 22.43 -18.49
CA GLY A 206 -32.58 22.45 -18.74
C GLY A 206 -33.41 23.43 -17.90
N ARG A 207 -32.81 24.27 -17.03
CA ARG A 207 -33.57 25.39 -16.44
C ARG A 207 -34.02 26.33 -17.54
N THR A 208 -33.10 26.68 -18.44
CA THR A 208 -33.36 27.44 -19.64
C THR A 208 -32.19 27.24 -20.60
N ALA A 209 -32.48 26.73 -21.78
CA ALA A 209 -31.54 26.71 -22.89
C ALA A 209 -32.29 26.87 -24.21
N PHE A 210 -31.75 27.70 -25.10
CA PHE A 210 -32.31 27.98 -26.41
C PHE A 210 -31.64 27.07 -27.43
N TYR A 211 -32.40 26.58 -28.38
CA TYR A 211 -31.92 25.70 -29.43
C TYR A 211 -32.50 26.08 -30.77
N ARG A 212 -31.68 26.04 -31.81
CA ARG A 212 -32.19 26.17 -33.17
C ARG A 212 -33.06 24.95 -33.48
N ARG A 213 -34.33 25.15 -33.81
CA ARG A 213 -35.30 24.04 -33.97
C ARG A 213 -34.82 23.03 -35.01
N ARG A 214 -34.37 23.50 -36.17
CA ARG A 214 -33.82 22.64 -37.24
C ARG A 214 -32.59 21.82 -36.82
N ALA A 215 -31.85 22.25 -35.80
CA ALA A 215 -30.67 21.54 -35.31
C ALA A 215 -31.04 20.40 -34.34
N VAL A 216 -32.14 20.54 -33.59
CA VAL A 216 -32.56 19.54 -32.59
C VAL A 216 -33.55 18.51 -33.13
N LEU A 217 -34.36 18.84 -34.14
CA LEU A 217 -35.35 17.93 -34.73
C LEU A 217 -34.75 16.56 -35.14
N PRO A 218 -33.58 16.48 -35.82
CA PRO A 218 -33.01 15.19 -36.20
C PRO A 218 -32.50 14.35 -35.02
N LEU A 219 -32.38 14.95 -33.82
CA LEU A 219 -31.74 14.34 -32.64
C LEU A 219 -32.75 13.79 -31.64
N LEU A 220 -34.06 13.99 -31.86
CA LEU A 220 -35.10 13.68 -30.88
C LEU A 220 -35.25 12.17 -30.65
N GLU A 221 -35.09 11.35 -31.69
CA GLU A 221 -35.13 9.88 -31.55
C GLU A 221 -33.96 9.36 -30.70
N ASP A 222 -32.74 9.84 -30.95
CA ASP A 222 -31.54 9.51 -30.18
C ASP A 222 -31.60 10.01 -28.72
N LEU A 223 -32.38 11.06 -28.47
CA LEU A 223 -32.65 11.55 -27.12
C LEU A 223 -33.61 10.60 -26.39
N LEU A 224 -34.68 10.13 -27.03
CA LEU A 224 -35.68 9.23 -26.43
C LEU A 224 -35.12 7.83 -26.17
N THR A 225 -34.34 7.31 -27.12
CA THR A 225 -33.91 5.90 -27.12
C THR A 225 -32.58 5.66 -26.40
N GLU A 226 -32.03 6.68 -25.73
CA GLU A 226 -30.72 6.60 -25.09
C GLU A 226 -30.63 5.41 -24.10
N LYS A 227 -29.64 4.55 -24.32
CA LYS A 227 -29.24 3.50 -23.38
C LYS A 227 -27.78 3.67 -22.98
N PHE A 228 -27.43 3.41 -21.72
CA PHE A 228 -26.04 3.32 -21.25
C PHE A 228 -25.78 1.93 -20.67
N TRP A 229 -24.80 1.21 -21.23
CA TRP A 229 -24.55 -0.22 -20.94
C TRP A 229 -25.84 -1.06 -20.93
N GLY A 230 -26.61 -0.97 -22.01
CA GLY A 230 -27.84 -1.72 -22.23
C GLY A 230 -29.06 -1.23 -21.45
N LYS A 231 -28.92 -0.31 -20.49
CA LYS A 231 -30.05 0.19 -19.68
C LYS A 231 -30.57 1.54 -20.21
N PRO A 232 -31.89 1.71 -20.39
CA PRO A 232 -32.48 3.00 -20.78
C PRO A 232 -32.11 4.12 -19.81
N CYS A 233 -31.77 5.29 -20.33
CA CYS A 233 -31.47 6.49 -19.56
C CYS A 233 -32.73 7.35 -19.43
N ILE A 234 -33.30 7.46 -18.23
CA ILE A 234 -34.56 8.18 -18.01
C ILE A 234 -34.38 9.56 -17.34
N SER A 235 -33.13 10.01 -17.19
CA SER A 235 -32.78 11.36 -16.73
C SER A 235 -31.48 11.86 -17.37
N GLY A 236 -31.28 13.18 -17.38
CA GLY A 236 -30.09 13.83 -17.96
C GLY A 236 -30.31 14.37 -19.38
N ASP A 237 -31.55 14.72 -19.68
CA ASP A 237 -32.07 15.10 -21.00
C ASP A 237 -31.31 16.29 -21.59
N ASP A 238 -31.04 17.28 -20.75
CA ASP A 238 -30.32 18.50 -21.07
C ASP A 238 -28.87 18.24 -21.53
N LYS A 239 -28.14 17.46 -20.73
CA LYS A 239 -26.77 17.06 -21.04
C LYS A 239 -26.69 16.13 -22.25
N ARG A 240 -27.65 15.21 -22.40
CA ARG A 240 -27.72 14.32 -23.57
C ARG A 240 -27.98 15.10 -24.85
N LEU A 241 -28.98 15.97 -24.88
CA LEU A 241 -29.29 16.81 -26.04
C LEU A 241 -28.11 17.70 -26.41
N THR A 242 -27.45 18.32 -25.41
CA THR A 242 -26.20 19.08 -25.62
C THR A 242 -25.14 18.23 -26.33
N SER A 243 -24.91 17.01 -25.85
CA SER A 243 -23.88 16.11 -26.43
C SER A 243 -24.22 15.65 -27.86
N LEU A 244 -25.50 15.39 -28.14
CA LEU A 244 -25.97 15.00 -29.48
C LEU A 244 -25.79 16.14 -30.47
N LEU A 245 -26.20 17.34 -30.06
CA LEU A 245 -26.07 18.55 -30.86
C LEU A 245 -24.60 18.82 -31.22
N GLN A 246 -23.71 18.75 -30.23
CA GLN A 246 -22.28 18.91 -30.45
C GLN A 246 -21.71 17.80 -31.34
N ALA A 247 -22.09 16.53 -31.13
CA ALA A 247 -21.65 15.42 -31.96
C ALA A 247 -22.10 15.57 -33.43
N ALA A 248 -23.28 16.13 -33.66
CA ALA A 248 -23.82 16.42 -34.99
C ALA A 248 -23.16 17.62 -35.71
N GLY A 249 -22.14 18.25 -35.11
CA GLY A 249 -21.37 19.32 -35.75
C GLY A 249 -21.73 20.74 -35.28
N TRP A 250 -22.78 20.90 -34.49
CA TRP A 250 -23.25 22.20 -34.05
C TRP A 250 -22.41 22.79 -32.91
N HIS A 251 -22.26 24.11 -32.94
CA HIS A 251 -21.65 24.86 -31.84
C HIS A 251 -22.67 25.11 -30.73
N THR A 252 -22.20 25.12 -29.49
CA THR A 252 -23.01 25.53 -28.32
C THR A 252 -22.36 26.72 -27.64
N GLN A 253 -23.16 27.73 -27.34
CA GLN A 253 -22.70 28.97 -26.71
C GLN A 253 -23.25 29.13 -25.30
N PHE A 254 -22.58 29.95 -24.49
CA PHE A 254 -23.07 30.45 -23.20
C PHE A 254 -23.16 31.97 -23.26
N GLN A 255 -24.30 32.50 -22.82
CA GLN A 255 -24.53 33.93 -22.71
C GLN A 255 -24.68 34.34 -21.25
N GLN A 256 -23.65 35.00 -20.72
CA GLN A 256 -23.60 35.39 -19.31
C GLN A 256 -24.62 36.49 -18.95
N SER A 257 -25.00 37.35 -19.91
CA SER A 257 -25.99 38.42 -19.73
C SER A 257 -27.43 37.92 -19.65
N ALA A 258 -27.72 36.71 -20.13
CA ALA A 258 -29.04 36.09 -20.02
C ALA A 258 -29.15 35.39 -18.64
N VAL A 259 -29.73 36.07 -17.65
CA VAL A 259 -29.81 35.55 -16.27
C VAL A 259 -31.17 34.92 -16.00
N VAL A 260 -31.17 33.71 -15.43
CA VAL A 260 -32.39 33.02 -14.97
C VAL A 260 -32.24 32.61 -13.51
N TRP A 261 -33.36 32.61 -12.80
CA TRP A 261 -33.47 32.36 -11.38
C TRP A 261 -34.19 31.04 -11.11
N THR A 262 -33.64 30.24 -10.20
CA THR A 262 -34.22 28.95 -9.80
C THR A 262 -34.31 28.89 -8.28
N PRO A 263 -35.30 28.19 -7.71
CA PRO A 263 -35.31 27.90 -6.29
C PRO A 263 -34.05 27.13 -5.88
N GLY A 264 -33.51 27.48 -4.72
CA GLY A 264 -32.38 26.75 -4.15
C GLY A 264 -32.80 25.41 -3.55
N MET A 265 -31.82 24.67 -3.01
CA MET A 265 -32.08 23.41 -2.32
C MET A 265 -32.22 23.68 -0.82
N PRO A 266 -33.41 23.51 -0.19
CA PRO A 266 -33.65 23.99 1.17
C PRO A 266 -32.93 23.17 2.25
N LYS A 267 -32.53 21.92 1.93
CA LYS A 267 -31.90 20.99 2.89
C LYS A 267 -30.64 20.37 2.29
N LEU A 268 -29.61 20.17 3.12
CA LEU A 268 -28.33 19.56 2.71
C LEU A 268 -28.49 18.17 2.08
N GLY A 269 -29.37 17.33 2.64
CA GLY A 269 -29.64 16.00 2.08
C GLY A 269 -30.18 16.08 0.64
N LYS A 270 -31.14 16.99 0.38
CA LYS A 270 -31.67 17.23 -0.98
C LYS A 270 -30.60 17.79 -1.91
N PHE A 271 -29.76 18.71 -1.43
CA PHE A 271 -28.61 19.21 -2.17
C PHE A 271 -27.66 18.08 -2.61
N PHE A 272 -27.27 17.17 -1.70
CA PHE A 272 -26.37 16.07 -2.03
C PHE A 272 -27.01 15.04 -2.97
N LEU A 273 -28.29 14.70 -2.77
CA LEU A 273 -29.03 13.82 -3.68
C LEU A 273 -29.13 14.42 -5.09
N GLN A 274 -29.38 15.73 -5.19
CA GLN A 274 -29.40 16.46 -6.45
C GLN A 274 -28.02 16.40 -7.14
N ASN A 275 -26.94 16.58 -6.39
CA ASN A 275 -25.58 16.48 -6.92
C ASN A 275 -25.21 15.05 -7.36
N LEU A 276 -25.65 14.04 -6.60
CA LEU A 276 -25.45 12.64 -6.95
C LEU A 276 -26.16 12.30 -8.27
N ARG A 277 -27.39 12.78 -8.47
CA ARG A 277 -28.12 12.67 -9.74
C ARG A 277 -27.31 13.26 -10.90
N TRP A 278 -26.80 14.48 -10.73
CA TRP A 278 -25.97 15.12 -11.76
C TRP A 278 -24.63 14.42 -12.01
N ALA A 279 -24.00 13.88 -10.96
CA ALA A 279 -22.75 13.15 -11.08
C ALA A 279 -22.93 11.87 -11.92
N ARG A 280 -24.00 11.11 -11.69
CA ARG A 280 -24.32 9.91 -12.49
C ARG A 280 -24.57 10.25 -13.96
N ASN A 281 -25.30 11.34 -14.23
CA ASN A 281 -25.54 11.81 -15.60
C ASN A 281 -24.25 12.28 -16.27
N SER A 282 -23.39 12.97 -15.51
CA SER A 282 -22.10 13.43 -15.99
C SER A 282 -21.21 12.24 -16.35
N TRP A 283 -21.06 11.25 -15.48
CA TRP A 283 -20.28 10.06 -15.80
C TRP A 283 -20.75 9.36 -17.08
N ARG A 284 -22.06 9.10 -17.22
CA ARG A 284 -22.60 8.45 -18.41
C ARG A 284 -22.30 9.24 -19.69
N THR A 285 -22.56 10.54 -19.68
CA THR A 285 -22.41 11.35 -20.89
C THR A 285 -20.95 11.68 -21.17
N ASP A 286 -20.17 12.05 -20.15
CA ASP A 286 -18.77 12.45 -20.30
C ASP A 286 -17.92 11.26 -20.79
N LEU A 287 -18.11 10.05 -20.23
CA LEU A 287 -17.45 8.84 -20.73
C LEU A 287 -17.83 8.58 -22.19
N ARG A 288 -19.12 8.66 -22.55
CA ARG A 288 -19.55 8.48 -23.94
C ARG A 288 -18.89 9.48 -24.88
N VAL A 289 -18.83 10.76 -24.50
CA VAL A 289 -18.22 11.82 -25.31
C VAL A 289 -16.72 11.58 -25.45
N ILE A 290 -16.01 11.29 -24.37
CA ILE A 290 -14.57 10.97 -24.40
C ILE A 290 -14.30 9.78 -25.34
N PHE A 291 -15.09 8.70 -25.26
CA PHE A 291 -14.90 7.49 -26.07
C PHE A 291 -15.47 7.57 -27.49
N SER A 292 -16.24 8.60 -27.82
CA SER A 292 -16.72 8.82 -29.20
C SER A 292 -15.67 9.45 -30.13
N PHE A 293 -14.50 9.81 -29.58
CA PHE A 293 -13.33 10.37 -30.29
C PHE A 293 -13.51 11.70 -31.04
N TRP A 294 -14.73 12.18 -31.29
CA TRP A 294 -14.96 13.50 -31.91
C TRP A 294 -14.34 14.69 -31.14
N PRO A 295 -14.36 14.77 -29.79
CA PRO A 295 -13.84 15.95 -29.11
C PRO A 295 -12.32 16.03 -29.24
N TRP A 296 -11.62 14.91 -29.38
CA TRP A 296 -10.17 14.88 -29.57
C TRP A 296 -9.73 15.47 -30.91
N ARG A 297 -10.57 15.32 -31.94
CA ARG A 297 -10.29 15.81 -33.29
C ARG A 297 -10.70 17.28 -33.46
N ARG A 298 -11.83 17.68 -32.87
CA ARG A 298 -12.42 19.00 -33.09
C ARG A 298 -12.17 19.99 -31.95
N GLU A 299 -12.14 19.52 -30.70
CA GLU A 299 -12.18 20.34 -29.49
C GLU A 299 -11.26 19.74 -28.39
N PRO A 300 -9.93 19.64 -28.62
CA PRO A 300 -9.02 18.90 -27.74
C PRO A 300 -8.95 19.46 -26.31
N VAL A 301 -9.11 20.79 -26.15
CA VAL A 301 -9.20 21.44 -24.83
C VAL A 301 -10.43 20.95 -24.06
N PHE A 302 -11.55 20.76 -24.75
CA PHE A 302 -12.76 20.19 -24.15
C PHE A 302 -12.57 18.73 -23.76
N ALA A 303 -11.92 17.91 -24.61
CA ALA A 303 -11.58 16.53 -24.26
C ALA A 303 -10.71 16.47 -22.99
N TYR A 304 -9.68 17.31 -22.90
CA TYR A 304 -8.85 17.44 -21.70
C TYR A 304 -9.67 17.87 -20.47
N HIS A 305 -10.56 18.86 -20.62
CA HIS A 305 -11.43 19.33 -19.54
C HIS A 305 -12.34 18.21 -19.00
N LEU A 306 -12.89 17.37 -19.87
CA LEU A 306 -13.69 16.21 -19.46
C LEU A 306 -12.85 15.19 -18.68
N ILE A 307 -11.60 14.95 -19.09
CA ILE A 307 -10.67 14.08 -18.36
C ILE A 307 -10.31 14.68 -17.01
N ASP A 308 -9.94 15.96 -16.95
CA ASP A 308 -9.62 16.63 -15.68
C ASP A 308 -10.78 16.51 -14.70
N ARG A 309 -12.02 16.74 -15.16
CA ARG A 309 -13.23 16.58 -14.36
C ARG A 309 -13.44 15.17 -13.84
N THR A 310 -13.07 14.15 -14.61
CA THR A 310 -13.11 12.73 -14.23
C THR A 310 -12.03 12.39 -13.19
N VAL A 311 -10.82 12.95 -13.30
CA VAL A 311 -9.70 12.69 -12.39
C VAL A 311 -9.78 13.51 -11.09
N GLN A 312 -10.41 14.68 -11.14
CA GLN A 312 -10.57 15.61 -10.02
C GLN A 312 -11.06 14.96 -8.70
N PRO A 313 -12.13 14.12 -8.65
CA PRO A 313 -12.58 13.56 -7.37
C PRO A 313 -11.51 12.72 -6.66
N PHE A 314 -10.63 12.02 -7.40
CA PHE A 314 -9.56 11.21 -6.81
C PHE A 314 -8.44 12.09 -6.24
N THR A 315 -7.95 13.03 -7.04
CA THR A 315 -6.89 13.97 -6.62
C THR A 315 -7.32 14.87 -5.47
N LEU A 316 -8.61 15.23 -5.39
CA LEU A 316 -9.14 16.05 -4.30
C LEU A 316 -9.10 15.33 -2.96
N LEU A 317 -9.27 14.00 -2.94
CA LEU A 317 -9.26 13.19 -1.70
C LEU A 317 -7.86 12.92 -1.16
N LEU A 318 -6.80 13.14 -1.93
CA LEU A 318 -5.44 13.00 -1.42
C LEU A 318 -5.15 14.00 -0.31
N GLY A 319 -5.65 15.24 -0.42
CA GLY A 319 -5.54 16.22 0.67
C GLY A 319 -5.95 15.63 2.03
N PRO A 320 -7.22 15.25 2.25
CA PRO A 320 -7.65 14.69 3.52
C PRO A 320 -6.97 13.38 3.91
N ILE A 321 -6.56 12.55 2.96
CA ILE A 321 -5.74 11.36 3.26
C ILE A 321 -4.41 11.77 3.89
N PHE A 322 -3.68 12.71 3.27
CA PHE A 322 -2.42 13.22 3.82
C PHE A 322 -2.62 13.97 5.14
N LEU A 323 -3.74 14.68 5.34
CA LEU A 323 -4.05 15.31 6.62
C LEU A 323 -4.23 14.25 7.73
N VAL A 324 -5.07 13.24 7.49
CA VAL A 324 -5.32 12.15 8.47
C VAL A 324 -4.00 11.46 8.82
N ILE A 325 -3.21 11.13 7.80
CA ILE A 325 -1.88 10.53 7.98
C ILE A 325 -0.96 11.42 8.83
N SER A 326 -0.94 12.73 8.55
CA SER A 326 -0.12 13.68 9.33
C SER A 326 -0.56 13.75 10.78
N LEU A 327 -1.88 13.72 11.04
CA LEU A 327 -2.44 13.70 12.39
C LEU A 327 -2.10 12.39 13.12
N THR A 328 -2.21 11.24 12.44
CA THR A 328 -1.90 9.93 13.04
C THR A 328 -0.42 9.76 13.37
N LEU A 329 0.47 10.43 12.63
CA LEU A 329 1.90 10.41 12.89
C LEU A 329 2.38 11.53 13.83
N GLY A 330 1.48 12.41 14.30
CA GLY A 330 1.86 13.53 15.15
C GLY A 330 2.62 14.66 14.43
N HIS A 331 2.56 14.73 13.09
CA HIS A 331 3.13 15.82 12.29
C HIS A 331 2.22 17.06 12.34
N TRP A 332 1.98 17.60 13.54
CA TRP A 332 1.00 18.67 13.79
C TRP A 332 1.27 19.94 12.99
N GLY A 333 2.55 20.30 12.81
CA GLY A 333 2.95 21.44 12.00
C GLY A 333 2.53 21.30 10.54
N VAL A 334 2.82 20.14 9.94
CA VAL A 334 2.41 19.84 8.56
C VAL A 334 0.90 19.74 8.43
N ALA A 335 0.21 19.12 9.39
CA ALA A 335 -1.25 19.06 9.42
C ALA A 335 -1.87 20.47 9.44
N ALA A 336 -1.32 21.39 10.24
CA ALA A 336 -1.75 22.78 10.28
C ALA A 336 -1.50 23.51 8.94
N VAL A 337 -0.36 23.28 8.29
CA VAL A 337 -0.05 23.85 6.97
C VAL A 337 -1.02 23.32 5.91
N ILE A 338 -1.28 22.02 5.87
CA ILE A 338 -2.25 21.40 4.95
C ILE A 338 -3.63 22.02 5.15
N PHE A 339 -4.07 22.14 6.41
CA PHE A 339 -5.37 22.71 6.75
C PHE A 339 -5.47 24.19 6.37
N ALA A 340 -4.46 25.00 6.72
CA ALA A 340 -4.39 26.42 6.37
C ALA A 340 -4.40 26.61 4.84
N TRP A 341 -3.62 25.81 4.12
CA TRP A 341 -3.58 25.82 2.67
C TRP A 341 -4.95 25.50 2.05
N TRP A 342 -5.73 24.59 2.64
CA TRP A 342 -7.09 24.36 2.15
C TRP A 342 -7.97 25.58 2.31
N MET A 343 -7.95 26.23 3.47
CA MET A 343 -8.75 27.43 3.70
C MET A 343 -8.37 28.54 2.71
N ILE A 344 -7.07 28.83 2.58
CA ILE A 344 -6.55 29.84 1.64
C ILE A 344 -6.94 29.48 0.19
N SER A 345 -6.67 28.24 -0.23
CA SER A 345 -6.97 27.77 -1.59
C SER A 345 -8.46 27.88 -1.93
N ARG A 346 -9.34 27.52 -0.98
CA ARG A 346 -10.78 27.52 -1.21
C ARG A 346 -11.33 28.95 -1.22
N THR A 347 -10.82 29.84 -0.38
CA THR A 347 -11.14 31.27 -0.42
C THR A 347 -10.77 31.90 -1.76
N ILE A 348 -9.56 31.65 -2.27
CA ILE A 348 -9.11 32.17 -3.59
C ILE A 348 -10.03 31.67 -4.71
N LYS A 349 -10.33 30.37 -4.75
CA LYS A 349 -11.21 29.79 -5.78
C LYS A 349 -12.66 30.28 -5.67
N LEU A 350 -13.10 30.66 -4.48
CA LEU A 350 -14.44 31.19 -4.21
C LEU A 350 -14.56 32.70 -4.46
N TYR A 351 -13.45 33.40 -4.70
CA TYR A 351 -13.41 34.86 -4.85
C TYR A 351 -14.50 35.44 -5.78
N PRO A 352 -14.83 34.86 -6.96
CA PRO A 352 -15.90 35.39 -7.81
C PRO A 352 -17.27 35.44 -7.14
N HIS A 353 -17.57 34.48 -6.25
CA HIS A 353 -18.79 34.49 -5.46
C HIS A 353 -18.69 35.45 -4.26
N LEU A 354 -17.54 35.47 -3.57
CA LEU A 354 -17.30 36.34 -2.42
C LEU A 354 -17.30 37.84 -2.80
N LYS A 355 -16.90 38.18 -4.03
CA LYS A 355 -16.97 39.56 -4.54
C LYS A 355 -18.38 40.12 -4.48
N SER A 356 -19.39 39.30 -4.80
CA SER A 356 -20.80 39.70 -4.72
C SER A 356 -21.43 39.40 -3.37
N ASN A 357 -20.86 38.49 -2.57
CA ASN A 357 -21.38 38.07 -1.27
C ASN A 357 -20.27 38.00 -0.21
N PRO A 358 -19.73 39.13 0.28
CA PRO A 358 -18.59 39.11 1.21
C PRO A 358 -18.88 38.40 2.54
N ARG A 359 -20.13 38.42 2.99
CA ARG A 359 -20.61 37.73 4.21
C ARG A 359 -20.44 36.21 4.12
N ASP A 360 -20.29 35.66 2.91
CA ASP A 360 -20.09 34.23 2.66
C ASP A 360 -18.66 33.76 2.95
N LEU A 361 -17.76 34.63 3.44
CA LEU A 361 -16.45 34.19 3.91
C LEU A 361 -16.54 33.11 5.01
N THR A 362 -17.57 33.21 5.87
CA THR A 362 -17.86 32.23 6.93
C THR A 362 -18.27 30.85 6.40
N ILE A 363 -18.67 30.74 5.11
CA ILE A 363 -19.09 29.48 4.50
C ILE A 363 -17.90 28.64 4.03
N VAL A 364 -16.70 29.21 3.92
CA VAL A 364 -15.52 28.56 3.32
C VAL A 364 -15.20 27.20 3.95
N PRO A 365 -15.22 27.02 5.29
CA PRO A 365 -15.01 25.70 5.89
C PRO A 365 -16.07 24.70 5.45
N PHE A 366 -17.36 25.06 5.53
CA PHE A 366 -18.47 24.19 5.12
C PHE A 366 -18.41 23.82 3.63
N PHE A 367 -18.08 24.79 2.77
CA PHE A 367 -17.85 24.56 1.35
C PHE A 367 -16.70 23.58 1.12
N THR A 368 -15.60 23.72 1.87
CA THR A 368 -14.44 22.84 1.77
C THR A 368 -14.80 21.39 2.09
N PHE A 369 -15.49 21.15 3.21
CA PHE A 369 -15.95 19.81 3.58
C PHE A 369 -17.00 19.27 2.61
N ALA A 370 -17.93 20.12 2.16
CA ALA A 370 -18.92 19.73 1.15
C ALA A 370 -18.24 19.28 -0.15
N GLN A 371 -17.13 19.89 -0.57
CA GLN A 371 -16.39 19.47 -1.76
C GLN A 371 -15.72 18.11 -1.60
N TYR A 372 -15.16 17.80 -0.42
CA TYR A 372 -14.63 16.45 -0.15
C TYR A 372 -15.74 15.41 -0.16
N TYR A 373 -16.87 15.70 0.48
CA TYR A 373 -18.03 14.80 0.44
C TYR A 373 -18.58 14.64 -0.99
N LEU A 374 -18.62 15.71 -1.79
CA LEU A 374 -19.00 15.65 -3.20
C LEU A 374 -18.01 14.82 -4.04
N ALA A 375 -16.71 14.80 -3.71
CA ALA A 375 -15.75 13.92 -4.36
C ALA A 375 -16.03 12.44 -4.05
N ILE A 376 -16.32 12.10 -2.78
CA ILE A 376 -16.76 10.76 -2.39
C ILE A 376 -18.06 10.39 -3.14
N LEU A 377 -19.03 11.30 -3.18
CA LEU A 377 -20.29 11.11 -3.93
C LEU A 377 -20.06 10.92 -5.42
N LYS A 378 -19.09 11.60 -6.04
CA LYS A 378 -18.73 11.39 -7.46
C LYS A 378 -18.14 9.99 -7.68
N ILE A 379 -17.29 9.50 -6.77
CA ILE A 379 -16.78 8.12 -6.85
C ILE A 379 -17.91 7.11 -6.66
N TYR A 380 -18.80 7.35 -5.69
CA TYR A 380 -20.00 6.52 -5.52
C TYR A 380 -20.93 6.56 -6.75
N ALA A 381 -21.06 7.73 -7.39
CA ALA A 381 -21.83 7.90 -8.62
C ALA A 381 -21.27 7.05 -9.78
N LEU A 382 -19.95 6.87 -9.85
CA LEU A 382 -19.29 6.01 -10.84
C LEU A 382 -19.79 4.56 -10.71
N PHE A 383 -19.86 4.03 -9.49
CA PHE A 383 -20.35 2.67 -9.24
C PHE A 383 -21.88 2.54 -9.22
N THR A 384 -22.61 3.65 -9.40
CA THR A 384 -24.07 3.67 -9.37
C THR A 384 -24.70 4.42 -10.55
N MET A 385 -23.97 4.60 -11.65
CA MET A 385 -24.39 5.36 -12.84
C MET A 385 -25.74 4.91 -13.42
N ASN A 386 -26.00 3.60 -13.35
CA ASN A 386 -27.18 2.95 -13.94
C ASN A 386 -28.34 2.72 -12.97
N PHE A 387 -28.19 3.13 -11.71
CA PHE A 387 -29.33 3.16 -10.79
C PHE A 387 -30.18 4.37 -11.18
N GLN A 388 -31.49 4.34 -10.96
CA GLN A 388 -32.39 5.44 -11.38
C GLN A 388 -33.56 5.68 -10.41
N GLY A 389 -33.58 5.07 -9.22
CA GLY A 389 -34.73 5.11 -8.28
C GLY A 389 -34.95 6.41 -7.49
N TRP A 390 -34.46 7.57 -7.95
CA TRP A 390 -34.50 8.87 -7.23
C TRP A 390 -34.98 10.04 -8.10
N ILE A 391 -35.70 9.74 -9.19
CA ILE A 391 -36.11 10.76 -10.16
C ILE A 391 -37.26 11.60 -9.58
N THR A 392 -37.26 12.90 -9.89
CA THR A 392 -38.19 13.87 -9.33
C THR A 392 -39.46 14.07 -10.16
N ARG A 393 -39.49 13.60 -11.42
CA ARG A 393 -40.61 13.76 -12.36
C ARG A 393 -41.18 12.42 -12.84
N TRP A 394 -41.06 11.41 -12.00
CA TRP A 394 -41.65 10.10 -12.17
C TRP A 394 -42.35 9.76 -10.88
N ASP A 395 -43.53 9.15 -10.99
CA ASP A 395 -44.22 8.57 -9.86
C ASP A 395 -43.29 7.56 -9.15
N SER A 396 -43.11 7.74 -7.83
CA SER A 396 -42.20 6.94 -7.02
C SER A 396 -42.53 5.46 -7.02
N ASP A 397 -43.78 5.10 -7.31
CA ASP A 397 -44.22 3.71 -7.37
C ASP A 397 -43.93 3.04 -8.72
N ARG A 398 -43.59 3.83 -9.74
CA ARG A 398 -43.16 3.35 -11.07
C ARG A 398 -41.65 3.11 -11.15
N LEU A 399 -40.89 3.47 -10.10
CA LEU A 399 -39.44 3.30 -10.05
C LEU A 399 -39.04 2.11 -9.18
N LYS A 400 -38.06 1.35 -9.66
CA LYS A 400 -37.45 0.27 -8.87
C LYS A 400 -36.78 0.85 -7.61
N LYS A 401 -37.38 0.61 -6.45
CA LYS A 401 -36.80 0.90 -5.13
C LYS A 401 -35.68 -0.11 -4.87
N TRP A 402 -34.47 0.38 -4.58
CA TRP A 402 -33.29 -0.48 -4.38
C TRP A 402 -33.10 -0.75 -2.89
N THR A 403 -32.86 -2.01 -2.54
CA THR A 403 -32.60 -2.39 -1.15
C THR A 403 -31.18 -2.01 -0.73
N TYR A 404 -30.96 -1.91 0.59
CA TYR A 404 -29.64 -1.68 1.17
C TYR A 404 -28.60 -2.69 0.63
N LEU A 405 -28.98 -3.97 0.54
CA LEU A 405 -28.14 -5.05 0.04
C LEU A 405 -27.73 -4.86 -1.42
N GLN A 406 -28.60 -4.33 -2.27
CA GLN A 406 -28.29 -4.10 -3.69
C GLN A 406 -27.33 -2.92 -3.91
N LEU A 407 -27.24 -1.99 -2.95
CA LEU A 407 -26.29 -0.87 -2.97
C LEU A 407 -24.96 -1.20 -2.28
N LEU A 408 -24.90 -2.31 -1.54
CA LEU A 408 -23.73 -2.72 -0.78
C LEU A 408 -22.47 -2.89 -1.66
N PRO A 409 -22.50 -3.55 -2.84
CA PRO A 409 -21.32 -3.68 -3.69
C PRO A 409 -20.74 -2.34 -4.12
N SER A 410 -21.59 -1.37 -4.51
CA SER A 410 -21.14 -0.03 -4.93
C SER A 410 -20.54 0.75 -3.76
N ARG A 411 -21.06 0.58 -2.54
CA ARG A 411 -20.49 1.19 -1.33
C ARG A 411 -19.14 0.56 -1.00
N LEU A 412 -19.05 -0.76 -0.98
CA LEU A 412 -17.79 -1.48 -0.77
C LEU A 412 -16.74 -1.06 -1.80
N ALA A 413 -17.07 -1.04 -3.09
CA ALA A 413 -16.16 -0.58 -4.14
C ALA A 413 -15.67 0.86 -3.92
N THR A 414 -16.56 1.76 -3.47
CA THR A 414 -16.20 3.15 -3.13
C THR A 414 -15.22 3.20 -1.96
N PHE A 415 -15.52 2.48 -0.87
CA PHE A 415 -14.66 2.45 0.32
C PHE A 415 -13.33 1.74 0.06
N SER A 416 -13.33 0.64 -0.69
CA SER A 416 -12.11 -0.09 -1.07
C SER A 416 -11.19 0.75 -1.94
N LEU A 417 -11.72 1.54 -2.88
CA LEU A 417 -10.90 2.41 -3.72
C LEU A 417 -10.26 3.54 -2.90
N ILE A 418 -11.02 4.18 -2.01
CA ILE A 418 -10.49 5.21 -1.10
C ILE A 418 -9.49 4.60 -0.12
N GLY A 419 -9.78 3.42 0.43
CA GLY A 419 -8.90 2.67 1.31
C GLY A 419 -7.60 2.26 0.64
N PHE A 420 -7.65 1.84 -0.63
CA PHE A 420 -6.47 1.52 -1.42
C PHE A 420 -5.58 2.75 -1.65
N MET A 421 -6.18 3.91 -1.95
CA MET A 421 -5.45 5.17 -2.04
C MET A 421 -4.76 5.52 -0.71
N ALA A 422 -5.48 5.42 0.42
CA ALA A 422 -4.92 5.66 1.74
C ALA A 422 -3.79 4.67 2.08
N PHE A 423 -4.00 3.38 1.81
CA PHE A 423 -3.01 2.32 2.01
C PHE A 423 -1.75 2.55 1.18
N THR A 424 -1.88 2.95 -0.08
CA THR A 424 -0.73 3.22 -0.96
C THR A 424 0.12 4.37 -0.41
N VAL A 425 -0.53 5.43 0.09
CA VAL A 425 0.17 6.55 0.73
C VAL A 425 0.81 6.10 2.04
N ALA A 426 0.11 5.32 2.88
CA ALA A 426 0.60 4.80 4.15
C ALA A 426 1.77 3.82 4.00
N GLN A 427 1.71 2.88 3.05
CA GLN A 427 2.79 1.93 2.76
C GLN A 427 4.08 2.64 2.35
N ARG A 428 3.97 3.69 1.52
CA ARG A 428 5.10 4.53 1.15
C ARG A 428 5.74 5.22 2.37
N GLN A 429 4.98 5.47 3.43
CA GLN A 429 5.55 5.99 4.68
C GLN A 429 6.39 4.96 5.41
N TYR A 430 5.90 3.73 5.50
CA TYR A 430 6.63 2.65 6.15
C TYR A 430 7.99 2.41 5.49
N THR A 431 8.04 2.50 4.16
CA THR A 431 9.30 2.34 3.41
C THR A 431 10.28 3.51 3.60
N VAL A 432 9.79 4.75 3.73
CA VAL A 432 10.64 5.95 3.83
C VAL A 432 11.11 6.21 5.27
N ALA A 433 10.30 5.91 6.28
CA ALA A 433 10.67 6.07 7.69
C ALA A 433 11.85 5.17 8.08
N ASP A 434 11.89 3.94 7.57
CA ASP A 434 13.03 3.02 7.76
C ASP A 434 14.31 3.54 7.07
N GLU A 435 14.21 4.06 5.84
CA GLU A 435 15.38 4.61 5.13
C GLU A 435 15.97 5.86 5.80
N GLN A 436 15.13 6.65 6.47
CA GLN A 436 15.53 7.94 7.03
C GLN A 436 16.12 7.83 8.43
N ALA A 437 15.60 6.93 9.28
CA ALA A 437 16.23 6.59 10.56
C ALA A 437 17.66 6.06 10.36
N ILE A 438 17.86 5.25 9.32
CA ILE A 438 19.16 4.68 8.95
C ILE A 438 20.12 5.76 8.40
N ARG A 439 19.61 6.72 7.62
CA ARG A 439 20.43 7.85 7.11
C ARG A 439 20.80 8.88 8.18
N ILE A 440 19.94 9.15 9.16
CA ILE A 440 20.24 10.09 10.24
C ILE A 440 21.28 9.47 11.19
N GLU A 441 21.17 8.16 11.48
CA GLU A 441 22.20 7.46 12.27
C GLU A 441 23.53 7.32 11.49
N ALA A 442 23.49 7.27 10.15
CA ALA A 442 24.68 7.25 9.29
C ALA A 442 25.33 8.62 9.04
N ASN A 443 24.59 9.74 9.10
CA ASN A 443 25.07 11.08 8.77
C ASN A 443 25.47 11.94 9.98
N THR A 444 25.28 11.48 11.22
CA THR A 444 25.95 12.11 12.37
C THR A 444 27.44 11.81 12.23
N PRO A 445 28.32 12.82 12.08
CA PRO A 445 29.77 12.59 12.10
C PRO A 445 30.08 11.76 13.34
N ALA A 446 30.76 10.63 13.17
CA ALA A 446 31.09 9.79 14.32
C ALA A 446 31.95 10.56 15.34
N TYR A 447 32.63 11.63 14.91
CA TYR A 447 33.56 12.41 15.73
C TYR A 447 33.46 13.91 15.39
N THR A 448 33.53 14.74 16.43
CA THR A 448 33.92 16.15 16.31
C THR A 448 35.38 16.22 15.87
N GLU A 449 35.77 17.25 15.12
CA GLU A 449 37.16 17.41 14.61
C GLU A 449 38.23 17.44 15.73
N ASP A 450 37.81 17.59 16.99
CA ASP A 450 38.66 17.46 18.16
C ASP A 450 38.76 15.99 18.63
N PHE A 451 39.86 15.32 18.27
CA PHE A 451 40.16 13.93 18.64
C PHE A 451 40.92 13.79 19.96
N SER A 452 41.23 14.90 20.66
CA SER A 452 41.86 14.81 21.98
C SER A 452 40.98 14.11 23.01
N ASP A 453 39.66 14.21 22.83
CA ASP A 453 38.64 13.71 23.76
C ASP A 453 38.03 12.37 23.31
N PHE A 454 38.57 11.71 22.27
CA PHE A 454 38.06 10.42 21.81
C PHE A 454 38.18 9.34 22.92
N ASN A 455 37.03 8.81 23.35
CA ASN A 455 36.95 7.78 24.39
C ASN A 455 36.39 6.46 23.81
N LEU A 456 37.24 5.43 23.70
CA LEU A 456 36.85 4.11 23.20
C LEU A 456 35.83 3.41 24.11
N ALA A 457 35.86 3.67 25.42
CA ALA A 457 34.96 3.05 26.38
C ALA A 457 33.51 3.54 26.16
N GLU A 458 33.32 4.85 25.97
CA GLU A 458 31.99 5.42 25.69
C GLU A 458 31.36 4.87 24.40
N GLN A 459 32.17 4.65 23.35
CA GLN A 459 31.69 4.04 22.11
C GLN A 459 31.27 2.57 22.31
N SER A 460 32.00 1.84 23.16
CA SER A 460 31.63 0.48 23.55
C SER A 460 30.36 0.46 24.41
N ASP A 461 30.14 1.47 25.27
CA ASP A 461 28.99 1.52 26.16
C ASP A 461 27.67 1.69 25.38
N ASP A 462 27.63 2.50 24.31
CA ASP A 462 26.43 2.64 23.45
C ASP A 462 26.00 1.29 22.86
N PHE A 463 26.96 0.49 22.38
CA PHE A 463 26.70 -0.85 21.85
C PHE A 463 26.03 -1.75 22.90
N TRP A 464 26.58 -1.80 24.12
CA TRP A 464 26.05 -2.65 25.19
C TRP A 464 24.69 -2.17 25.70
N VAL A 465 24.51 -0.86 25.89
CA VAL A 465 23.22 -0.28 26.32
C VAL A 465 22.10 -0.65 25.35
N LYS A 466 22.30 -0.48 24.04
CA LYS A 466 21.28 -0.81 23.03
C LYS A 466 20.98 -2.31 22.99
N ARG A 467 22.01 -3.15 23.14
CA ARG A 467 21.85 -4.61 23.13
C ARG A 467 21.16 -5.13 24.40
N GLU A 468 21.48 -4.59 25.56
CA GLU A 468 20.87 -4.96 26.85
C GLU A 468 19.40 -4.55 26.95
N ALA A 469 18.98 -3.53 26.19
CA ALA A 469 17.56 -3.18 26.08
C ALA A 469 16.71 -4.25 25.36
N ALA A 470 17.32 -5.10 24.51
CA ALA A 470 16.62 -6.05 23.65
C ALA A 470 16.43 -7.46 24.27
N THR A 471 16.02 -7.54 25.54
CA THR A 471 16.01 -8.80 26.32
C THR A 471 14.69 -9.58 26.32
N THR A 472 13.65 -9.09 25.66
CA THR A 472 12.33 -9.75 25.64
C THR A 472 11.76 -9.90 24.23
N ALA A 473 11.10 -11.03 24.00
CA ALA A 473 10.37 -11.35 22.79
C ALA A 473 8.86 -11.20 23.02
N ALA A 474 8.15 -10.70 22.01
CA ALA A 474 6.69 -10.58 22.06
C ALA A 474 6.01 -11.81 21.47
N TYR A 475 4.95 -12.29 22.14
CA TYR A 475 4.05 -13.31 21.61
C TYR A 475 2.60 -12.85 21.71
N ILE A 476 1.85 -12.92 20.61
CA ILE A 476 0.42 -12.63 20.61
C ILE A 476 -0.36 -13.94 20.77
N THR A 477 -1.16 -14.03 21.83
CA THR A 477 -1.96 -15.21 22.12
C THR A 477 -3.02 -15.46 21.05
N ARG A 478 -3.34 -16.73 20.87
CA ARG A 478 -4.35 -17.25 19.96
C ARG A 478 -5.60 -17.66 20.73
N THR A 479 -6.69 -17.85 20.00
CA THR A 479 -7.96 -18.35 20.58
C THR A 479 -7.81 -19.72 21.24
N THR A 480 -6.76 -20.47 20.88
CA THR A 480 -6.46 -21.81 21.36
C THR A 480 -5.39 -21.86 22.45
N ASP A 481 -4.78 -20.73 22.83
CA ASP A 481 -3.72 -20.77 23.84
C ASP A 481 -4.26 -20.86 25.26
N THR A 482 -3.58 -21.64 26.09
CA THR A 482 -3.74 -21.67 27.56
C THR A 482 -2.38 -21.40 28.20
N PRO A 483 -2.32 -21.01 29.49
CA PRO A 483 -1.05 -20.85 30.18
C PRO A 483 -0.11 -22.04 30.03
N PHE A 484 -0.66 -23.25 30.20
CA PHE A 484 0.09 -24.49 30.10
C PHE A 484 0.67 -24.73 28.70
N LEU A 485 -0.08 -24.47 27.63
CA LEU A 485 0.38 -24.68 26.27
C LEU A 485 1.45 -23.68 25.85
N VAL A 486 1.32 -22.42 26.27
CA VAL A 486 2.34 -21.40 26.01
C VAL A 486 3.62 -21.74 26.77
N GLN A 487 3.52 -22.10 28.05
CA GLN A 487 4.66 -22.53 28.85
C GLN A 487 5.39 -23.71 28.21
N LYS A 488 4.66 -24.75 27.81
CA LYS A 488 5.25 -25.96 27.21
C LYS A 488 5.82 -25.72 25.82
N ARG A 489 5.12 -24.97 24.96
CA ARG A 489 5.56 -24.66 23.58
C ARG A 489 6.90 -23.95 23.56
N PHE A 490 7.09 -22.97 24.44
CA PHE A 490 8.31 -22.16 24.52
C PHE A 490 9.29 -22.63 25.59
N ASN A 491 9.02 -23.77 26.24
CA ASN A 491 9.87 -24.35 27.28
C ASN A 491 10.19 -23.40 28.45
N LEU A 492 9.22 -22.59 28.87
CA LEU A 492 9.44 -21.56 29.90
C LEU A 492 9.59 -22.17 31.29
N SER A 493 10.56 -21.68 32.07
CA SER A 493 10.69 -21.96 33.50
C SER A 493 9.42 -21.56 34.26
N THR A 494 9.14 -22.19 35.41
CA THR A 494 7.96 -21.85 36.23
C THR A 494 7.96 -20.37 36.64
N GLN A 495 9.14 -19.82 36.92
CA GLN A 495 9.29 -18.41 37.28
C GLN A 495 9.04 -17.48 36.08
N ALA A 496 9.58 -17.79 34.90
CA ALA A 496 9.30 -17.02 33.70
C ALA A 496 7.83 -17.14 33.28
N ALA A 497 7.24 -18.32 33.31
CA ALA A 497 5.83 -18.53 33.05
C ALA A 497 4.95 -17.67 33.98
N ALA A 498 5.26 -17.61 35.28
CA ALA A 498 4.51 -16.79 36.24
C ALA A 498 4.65 -15.27 36.00
N ARG A 499 5.75 -14.82 35.39
CA ARG A 499 5.98 -13.40 35.05
C ARG A 499 5.39 -13.01 33.69
N SER A 500 5.53 -13.90 32.71
CA SER A 500 5.16 -13.67 31.32
C SER A 500 3.68 -13.96 31.06
N ILE A 501 3.11 -14.95 31.73
CA ILE A 501 1.76 -15.44 31.47
C ILE A 501 0.82 -14.96 32.58
N PRO A 502 -0.39 -14.47 32.24
CA PRO A 502 -1.38 -14.07 33.24
C PRO A 502 -1.75 -15.22 34.19
N GLN A 503 -1.93 -14.92 35.47
CA GLN A 503 -2.29 -15.91 36.50
C GLN A 503 -3.75 -16.40 36.32
N TYR A 504 -3.92 -17.40 35.46
CA TYR A 504 -5.16 -18.15 35.26
C TYR A 504 -4.94 -19.64 35.54
N PRO A 505 -6.03 -20.42 35.77
CA PRO A 505 -5.95 -21.88 35.76
C PRO A 505 -5.27 -22.40 34.49
N SER A 506 -4.43 -23.44 34.62
CA SER A 506 -3.55 -23.95 33.57
C SER A 506 -4.26 -24.37 32.27
N ASN A 507 -5.53 -24.76 32.37
CA ASN A 507 -6.40 -25.19 31.29
C ASN A 507 -7.31 -24.07 30.73
N LEU A 508 -7.34 -22.89 31.33
CA LEU A 508 -8.21 -21.79 30.87
C LEU A 508 -7.64 -21.12 29.61
N LEU A 509 -8.51 -20.81 28.65
CA LEU A 509 -8.12 -20.11 27.43
C LEU A 509 -7.68 -18.68 27.75
N LEU A 510 -6.54 -18.25 27.19
CA LEU A 510 -6.00 -16.90 27.35
C LEU A 510 -6.74 -15.84 26.51
N GLY A 511 -7.54 -16.27 25.52
CA GLY A 511 -8.15 -15.40 24.51
C GLY A 511 -7.15 -14.98 23.42
N ALA A 512 -7.65 -14.53 22.27
CA ALA A 512 -6.80 -14.07 21.16
C ALA A 512 -6.43 -12.59 21.29
N GLY A 513 -5.25 -12.22 20.78
CA GLY A 513 -4.82 -10.83 20.65
C GLY A 513 -4.10 -10.24 21.88
N ARG A 514 -3.84 -11.05 22.92
CA ARG A 514 -3.11 -10.59 24.11
C ARG A 514 -1.61 -10.67 23.86
N LYS A 515 -0.89 -9.58 24.12
CA LYS A 515 0.57 -9.55 24.07
C LYS A 515 1.16 -10.11 25.36
N ILE A 516 2.02 -11.12 25.22
CA ILE A 516 2.83 -11.74 26.26
C ILE A 516 4.29 -11.38 25.99
N SER A 517 5.03 -11.01 27.03
CA SER A 517 6.46 -10.74 26.95
C SER A 517 7.24 -11.92 27.54
N ILE A 518 8.12 -12.52 26.73
CA ILE A 518 8.92 -13.70 27.09
C ILE A 518 10.39 -13.28 27.16
N PRO A 519 11.12 -13.54 28.26
CA PRO A 519 12.56 -13.33 28.30
C PRO A 519 13.25 -14.13 27.20
N VAL A 520 14.10 -13.49 26.39
CA VAL A 520 14.81 -14.13 25.28
C VAL A 520 15.65 -15.32 25.75
N GLU A 521 16.22 -15.25 26.95
CA GLU A 521 17.03 -16.33 27.53
C GLU A 521 16.25 -17.64 27.71
N GLU A 522 14.94 -17.55 27.97
CA GLU A 522 14.07 -18.73 28.12
C GLU A 522 13.83 -19.44 26.79
N LEU A 523 14.05 -18.76 25.65
CA LEU A 523 13.83 -19.33 24.32
C LEU A 523 15.01 -20.18 23.83
N LYS A 524 16.22 -19.96 24.36
CA LYS A 524 17.46 -20.60 23.89
C LYS A 524 17.50 -22.10 24.19
N ASN A 525 16.91 -22.51 25.32
CA ASN A 525 16.94 -23.90 25.78
C ASN A 525 16.07 -24.82 24.92
N ALA A 526 16.66 -25.90 24.40
CA ALA A 526 15.94 -26.96 23.68
C ALA A 526 14.77 -27.52 24.49
N LEU A 527 13.67 -27.91 23.81
CA LEU A 527 12.46 -28.43 24.45
C LEU A 527 12.77 -29.67 25.32
N SER A 528 12.47 -29.59 26.62
CA SER A 528 12.53 -30.74 27.51
C SER A 528 11.22 -31.53 27.44
N VAL A 529 11.25 -32.72 26.82
CA VAL A 529 10.07 -33.60 26.74
C VAL A 529 10.09 -34.64 27.85
N ALA A 530 9.66 -34.24 29.05
CA ALA A 530 9.11 -35.23 29.97
C ALA A 530 7.74 -35.70 29.42
N PRO A 531 7.34 -36.98 29.57
CA PRO A 531 5.99 -37.42 29.20
C PRO A 531 4.99 -36.62 30.02
N VAL A 532 4.14 -35.82 29.36
CA VAL A 532 3.09 -35.06 30.05
C VAL A 532 1.74 -35.65 29.72
N GLN A 533 1.01 -36.08 30.75
CA GLN A 533 -0.36 -36.58 30.61
C GLN A 533 -1.33 -35.43 30.31
N LEU A 534 -1.92 -35.49 29.10
CA LEU A 534 -3.22 -34.98 28.60
C LEU A 534 -3.48 -33.46 28.48
N VAL A 535 -3.99 -33.04 27.30
CA VAL A 535 -5.05 -32.00 27.12
C VAL A 535 -5.94 -32.25 25.87
N GLY A 536 -5.49 -32.96 24.82
CA GLY A 536 -6.30 -33.27 23.63
C GLY A 536 -6.06 -34.67 23.07
N LYS A 537 -7.10 -35.32 22.53
CA LYS A 537 -6.97 -36.65 21.89
C LYS A 537 -6.11 -36.52 20.63
N PRO A 538 -5.05 -37.33 20.46
CA PRO A 538 -4.26 -37.34 19.24
C PRO A 538 -5.14 -37.78 18.07
N PHE A 539 -5.03 -37.08 16.94
CA PHE A 539 -5.76 -37.36 15.72
C PHE A 539 -4.81 -37.34 14.52
N VAL A 540 -4.77 -38.43 13.78
CA VAL A 540 -3.97 -38.61 12.57
C VAL A 540 -4.92 -38.90 11.43
N SER A 541 -4.80 -38.18 10.32
CA SER A 541 -5.58 -38.42 9.11
C SER A 541 -4.70 -38.37 7.87
N TYR A 542 -5.00 -39.21 6.88
CA TYR A 542 -4.36 -39.17 5.57
C TYR A 542 -5.37 -38.74 4.50
N ASN A 543 -4.97 -37.77 3.67
CA ASN A 543 -5.72 -37.35 2.49
C ASN A 543 -4.95 -37.79 1.23
N SER A 544 -5.50 -38.75 0.50
CA SER A 544 -4.89 -39.29 -0.72
C SER A 544 -4.87 -38.29 -1.88
N ALA A 545 -5.85 -37.39 -1.96
CA ALA A 545 -5.93 -36.40 -3.04
C ALA A 545 -4.81 -35.35 -2.96
N THR A 546 -4.34 -35.04 -1.75
CA THR A 546 -3.23 -34.10 -1.52
C THR A 546 -1.95 -34.80 -1.09
N ASN A 547 -1.94 -36.13 -1.04
CA ASN A 547 -0.86 -36.95 -0.50
C ASN A 547 -0.33 -36.42 0.85
N THR A 548 -1.23 -36.16 1.82
CA THR A 548 -0.87 -35.46 3.07
C THR A 548 -1.37 -36.18 4.32
N ILE A 549 -0.46 -36.47 5.24
CA ILE A 549 -0.70 -36.87 6.63
C ILE A 549 -0.84 -35.58 7.47
N THR A 550 -1.96 -35.44 8.17
CA THR A 550 -2.24 -34.28 9.04
C THR A 550 -2.35 -34.75 10.49
N LEU A 551 -1.57 -34.10 11.37
CA LEU A 551 -1.61 -34.31 12.81
C LEU A 551 -2.41 -33.20 13.48
N LYS A 552 -3.40 -33.57 14.29
CA LYS A 552 -4.22 -32.67 15.12
C LYS A 552 -4.36 -33.24 16.52
N GLY A 553 -4.78 -32.41 17.45
CA GLY A 553 -4.93 -32.78 18.86
C GLY A 553 -4.09 -31.85 19.70
N ARG A 554 -4.68 -30.74 20.14
CA ARG A 554 -3.97 -29.69 20.84
C ARG A 554 -3.34 -30.23 22.14
N GLY A 555 -2.06 -29.96 22.36
CA GLY A 555 -1.29 -30.47 23.48
C GLY A 555 -0.96 -31.97 23.37
N SER A 556 -1.25 -32.63 22.24
CA SER A 556 -0.84 -34.02 22.03
C SER A 556 0.62 -34.10 21.60
N VAL A 557 1.26 -35.16 22.05
CA VAL A 557 2.61 -35.55 21.66
C VAL A 557 2.49 -36.79 20.78
N MET A 558 3.11 -36.77 19.59
CA MET A 558 3.06 -37.88 18.64
C MET A 558 4.47 -38.23 18.15
N THR A 559 4.72 -39.52 17.97
CA THR A 559 5.95 -40.06 17.37
C THR A 559 5.65 -40.65 15.99
N ILE A 560 6.69 -40.85 15.18
CA ILE A 560 6.57 -41.51 13.86
C ILE A 560 5.93 -42.93 13.98
N PRO A 561 6.37 -43.82 14.90
CA PRO A 561 5.69 -45.11 15.10
C PRO A 561 4.22 -44.99 15.49
N PHE A 562 3.87 -44.01 16.34
CA PHE A 562 2.48 -43.76 16.70
C PHE A 562 1.64 -43.41 15.47
N ILE A 563 2.14 -42.51 14.62
CA ILE A 563 1.47 -42.09 13.38
C ILE A 563 1.27 -43.29 12.45
N HIS A 564 2.32 -44.07 12.23
CA HIS A 564 2.26 -45.28 11.40
C HIS A 564 1.20 -46.27 11.91
N ARG A 565 1.16 -46.55 13.21
CA ARG A 565 0.16 -47.47 13.79
C ARG A 565 -1.27 -47.02 13.54
N ILE A 566 -1.56 -45.72 13.66
CA ILE A 566 -2.91 -45.19 13.39
C ILE A 566 -3.26 -45.30 11.90
N LEU A 567 -2.32 -44.97 11.00
CA LEU A 567 -2.53 -45.08 9.55
C LEU A 567 -2.72 -46.53 9.10
N SER A 568 -1.87 -47.44 9.56
CA SER A 568 -1.95 -48.87 9.27
C SER A 568 -3.26 -49.49 9.78
N GLY A 569 -3.70 -49.11 10.99
CA GLY A 569 -5.01 -49.54 11.53
C GLY A 569 -6.21 -49.04 10.71
N ALA A 570 -6.04 -47.96 9.94
CA ALA A 570 -7.02 -47.44 9.00
C ALA A 570 -6.81 -47.95 7.55
N GLY A 571 -5.90 -48.91 7.33
CA GLY A 571 -5.61 -49.50 6.02
C GLY A 571 -4.62 -48.71 5.15
N PHE A 572 -3.98 -47.67 5.68
CA PHE A 572 -3.00 -46.84 4.94
C PHE A 572 -1.57 -47.16 5.36
N THR A 573 -0.92 -48.12 4.70
CA THR A 573 0.46 -48.54 5.02
C THR A 573 1.52 -47.84 4.19
N ASN A 574 1.18 -47.37 2.99
CA ASN A 574 2.13 -46.74 2.06
C ASN A 574 2.62 -45.31 2.45
N PRO A 575 1.78 -44.42 3.01
CA PRO A 575 2.17 -43.03 3.30
C PRO A 575 3.39 -42.86 4.22
N LEU A 576 3.56 -43.77 5.17
CA LEU A 576 4.64 -43.80 6.13
C LEU A 576 4.87 -45.26 6.54
N GLN A 577 6.07 -45.77 6.33
CA GLN A 577 6.38 -47.18 6.52
C GLN A 577 7.73 -47.37 7.22
N GLU A 578 7.79 -48.32 8.14
CA GLU A 578 9.05 -48.87 8.63
C GLU A 578 9.55 -49.94 7.65
N THR A 579 10.67 -49.66 6.99
CA THR A 579 11.24 -50.53 5.94
C THR A 579 12.16 -51.60 6.51
N SER A 580 12.79 -51.31 7.65
CA SER A 580 13.48 -52.24 8.53
C SER A 580 13.51 -51.61 9.93
N PRO A 581 13.82 -52.33 11.01
CA PRO A 581 13.76 -51.79 12.37
C PRO A 581 14.46 -50.42 12.48
N GLY A 582 13.73 -49.36 12.84
CA GLY A 582 14.25 -48.00 12.96
C GLY A 582 14.53 -47.25 11.65
N GLU A 583 14.36 -47.87 10.47
CA GLU A 583 14.51 -47.23 9.16
C GLU A 583 13.15 -46.93 8.55
N TRP A 584 12.79 -45.65 8.51
CA TRP A 584 11.48 -45.17 8.10
C TRP A 584 11.53 -44.50 6.73
N MET A 585 10.49 -44.75 5.92
CA MET A 585 10.26 -44.09 4.65
C MET A 585 8.95 -43.31 4.70
N LEU A 586 9.03 -42.00 4.47
CA LEU A 586 7.91 -41.07 4.35
C LEU A 586 7.62 -40.80 2.87
N ARG A 587 6.45 -41.27 2.38
CA ARG A 587 6.00 -41.10 0.98
C ARG A 587 4.88 -40.08 0.81
N SER A 588 4.43 -39.49 1.91
CA SER A 588 3.41 -38.46 1.95
C SER A 588 3.87 -37.25 2.72
N ASN A 589 3.34 -36.07 2.40
CA ASN A 589 3.59 -34.86 3.16
C ASN A 589 3.16 -35.05 4.62
N LEU A 590 3.99 -34.62 5.58
CA LEU A 590 3.69 -34.69 7.00
C LEU A 590 3.48 -33.28 7.57
N TYR A 591 2.25 -32.99 7.99
CA TYR A 591 1.85 -31.68 8.51
C TYR A 591 1.40 -31.76 9.97
N ALA A 592 2.11 -31.08 10.87
CA ALA A 592 1.72 -30.94 12.27
C ALA A 592 0.99 -29.61 12.52
N GLY A 593 -0.27 -29.70 12.95
CA GLY A 593 -1.14 -28.54 13.20
C GLY A 593 -1.02 -27.92 14.58
N ASP A 594 -1.83 -26.90 14.83
CA ASP A 594 -1.76 -26.03 16.02
C ASP A 594 -1.67 -26.77 17.36
N GLY A 595 -0.59 -26.50 18.09
CA GLY A 595 -0.36 -27.02 19.45
C GLY A 595 -0.01 -28.51 19.52
N VAL A 596 0.31 -29.16 18.40
CA VAL A 596 0.87 -30.53 18.39
C VAL A 596 2.37 -30.48 18.67
N THR A 597 2.88 -31.46 19.41
CA THR A 597 4.33 -31.74 19.52
C THR A 597 4.64 -33.03 18.76
N LEU A 598 5.41 -32.93 17.67
CA LEU A 598 5.93 -34.07 16.92
C LEU A 598 7.34 -34.40 17.39
N ILE A 599 7.61 -35.68 17.67
CA ILE A 599 8.92 -36.17 18.11
C ILE A 599 9.44 -37.21 17.13
N ILE A 600 10.70 -37.03 16.74
CA ILE A 600 11.48 -37.96 15.94
C ILE A 600 12.76 -38.25 16.74
N ASP A 601 12.78 -39.38 17.41
CA ASP A 601 13.89 -39.79 18.27
C ASP A 601 14.56 -41.06 17.72
N GLY A 602 15.89 -41.05 17.66
CA GLY A 602 16.76 -42.16 17.28
C GLY A 602 16.48 -43.50 17.94
N GLN A 603 15.88 -43.51 19.14
CA GLN A 603 15.50 -44.75 19.82
C GLN A 603 14.49 -45.59 19.01
N GLU A 604 13.55 -44.94 18.33
CA GLU A 604 12.53 -45.61 17.50
C GLU A 604 12.68 -45.30 16.00
N VAL A 605 13.36 -44.20 15.66
CA VAL A 605 13.55 -43.70 14.29
C VAL A 605 15.02 -43.39 14.10
N ARG A 606 15.83 -44.39 13.78
CA ARG A 606 17.26 -44.18 13.48
C ARG A 606 17.47 -43.36 12.22
N SER A 607 16.65 -43.61 11.19
CA SER A 607 16.65 -42.84 9.95
C SER A 607 15.22 -42.61 9.46
N LEU A 608 14.95 -41.39 9.02
CA LEU A 608 13.75 -41.00 8.29
C LEU A 608 14.13 -40.53 6.88
N ARG A 609 13.85 -41.39 5.91
CA ARG A 609 14.00 -41.10 4.48
C ARG A 609 12.72 -40.46 3.96
N MET A 610 12.86 -39.38 3.20
CA MET A 610 11.74 -38.63 2.65
C MET A 610 11.75 -38.78 1.13
N LYS A 611 10.68 -39.34 0.56
CA LYS A 611 10.57 -39.53 -0.90
C LYS A 611 10.91 -38.21 -1.63
N SER A 612 11.87 -38.29 -2.55
CA SER A 612 12.33 -37.20 -3.41
C SER A 612 12.95 -37.80 -4.67
N ASP A 613 12.35 -37.55 -5.81
CA ASP A 613 12.79 -38.00 -7.14
C ASP A 613 12.12 -37.14 -8.23
N GLU A 614 12.39 -37.46 -9.50
CA GLU A 614 11.86 -36.71 -10.63
C GLU A 614 10.31 -36.71 -10.72
N ASP A 615 9.62 -37.63 -10.03
CA ASP A 615 8.15 -37.64 -9.97
C ASP A 615 7.60 -36.67 -8.91
N GLY A 616 8.46 -36.23 -7.99
CA GLY A 616 8.18 -35.25 -6.95
C GLY A 616 8.71 -35.65 -5.57
N PHE A 617 8.49 -34.76 -4.60
CA PHE A 617 9.04 -34.87 -3.26
C PHE A 617 7.97 -34.63 -2.18
N VAL A 618 8.31 -34.98 -0.94
CA VAL A 618 7.47 -34.74 0.25
C VAL A 618 8.08 -33.71 1.19
N PHE A 619 7.26 -33.12 2.06
CA PHE A 619 7.74 -32.23 3.11
C PHE A 619 7.36 -32.70 4.51
N LEU A 620 8.13 -32.23 5.49
CA LEU A 620 7.76 -32.24 6.90
C LEU A 620 7.58 -30.79 7.35
N GLN A 621 6.35 -30.42 7.70
CA GLN A 621 6.03 -29.05 8.07
C GLN A 621 5.25 -28.96 9.38
N THR A 622 5.64 -28.02 10.24
CA THR A 622 4.85 -27.64 11.42
C THR A 622 4.23 -26.27 11.28
N TYR A 623 3.09 -26.05 11.92
CA TYR A 623 2.39 -24.77 11.92
C TYR A 623 1.79 -24.50 13.31
N ASN A 624 2.37 -23.54 14.05
CA ASN A 624 2.09 -23.32 15.47
C ASN A 624 2.30 -24.58 16.34
N ALA A 625 3.16 -25.48 15.87
CA ALA A 625 3.46 -26.77 16.48
C ALA A 625 4.93 -26.82 16.90
N SER A 626 5.23 -27.75 17.82
CA SER A 626 6.59 -28.06 18.23
C SER A 626 7.08 -29.29 17.47
N LEU A 627 8.33 -29.26 17.01
CA LEU A 627 9.03 -30.39 16.41
C LEU A 627 10.33 -30.63 17.17
N LEU A 628 10.51 -31.84 17.68
CA LEU A 628 11.79 -32.29 18.22
C LEU A 628 12.35 -33.39 17.31
N ILE A 629 13.53 -33.14 16.76
CA ILE A 629 14.35 -34.10 16.02
C ILE A 629 15.59 -34.37 16.87
N LYS A 630 15.84 -35.62 17.24
CA LYS A 630 16.91 -35.97 18.16
C LYS A 630 17.54 -37.32 17.83
N ASN A 631 18.88 -37.39 17.87
CA ASN A 631 19.66 -38.62 17.73
C ASN A 631 19.31 -39.44 16.46
N THR A 632 18.94 -38.79 15.36
CA THR A 632 18.38 -39.46 14.18
C THR A 632 19.03 -38.95 12.89
N LYS A 633 18.75 -39.61 11.77
CA LYS A 633 19.08 -39.14 10.44
C LYS A 633 17.82 -38.73 9.66
N ILE A 634 17.82 -37.57 9.02
CA ILE A 634 16.75 -37.17 8.09
C ILE A 634 17.35 -36.80 6.75
N THR A 635 16.86 -37.43 5.68
CA THR A 635 17.38 -37.20 4.34
C THR A 635 16.32 -37.33 3.25
N SER A 636 16.48 -36.60 2.15
CA SER A 636 15.74 -36.87 0.92
C SER A 636 16.20 -38.22 0.33
N TRP A 637 15.31 -38.92 -0.37
CA TRP A 637 15.61 -40.26 -0.85
C TRP A 637 14.89 -40.58 -2.16
N ASN A 638 15.68 -40.94 -3.17
CA ASN A 638 15.19 -41.47 -4.43
C ASN A 638 15.09 -43.00 -4.30
N GLU A 639 13.87 -43.51 -4.18
CA GLU A 639 13.62 -44.95 -4.02
C GLU A 639 14.05 -45.77 -5.24
N LYS A 640 13.99 -45.18 -6.45
CA LYS A 640 14.38 -45.84 -7.69
C LYS A 640 15.89 -46.08 -7.75
N LEU A 641 16.66 -45.13 -7.21
CA LEU A 641 18.13 -45.19 -7.17
C LEU A 641 18.67 -45.85 -5.90
N GLY A 642 17.86 -45.96 -4.85
CA GLY A 642 18.31 -46.47 -3.55
C GLY A 642 19.36 -45.58 -2.90
N ALA A 643 19.30 -44.27 -3.13
CA ALA A 643 20.28 -43.28 -2.69
C ALA A 643 19.62 -41.93 -2.34
N PRO A 644 20.33 -41.03 -1.65
CA PRO A 644 19.86 -39.66 -1.46
C PRO A 644 19.61 -38.93 -2.77
N ASP A 645 18.66 -37.99 -2.76
CA ASP A 645 18.35 -37.18 -3.93
C ASP A 645 19.34 -36.02 -4.09
N LEU A 646 20.16 -36.12 -5.13
CA LEU A 646 21.23 -35.16 -5.43
C LEU A 646 20.75 -34.00 -6.31
N ASP A 647 19.64 -34.14 -7.03
CA ASP A 647 19.16 -33.09 -7.92
C ASP A 647 18.26 -32.13 -7.15
N TYR A 648 18.73 -30.89 -6.94
CA TYR A 648 17.93 -29.84 -6.33
C TYR A 648 17.19 -28.97 -7.35
N LYS A 649 17.33 -29.24 -8.65
CA LYS A 649 16.78 -28.40 -9.74
C LYS A 649 15.35 -28.75 -10.13
N ASP A 650 14.90 -29.96 -9.81
CA ASP A 650 13.51 -30.43 -9.92
C ASP A 650 12.75 -30.38 -8.57
N GLY A 651 13.45 -29.98 -7.51
CA GLY A 651 12.92 -29.76 -6.17
C GLY A 651 13.14 -30.97 -5.26
N ARG A 652 13.43 -30.72 -3.99
CA ARG A 652 13.73 -31.77 -3.01
C ARG A 652 12.87 -31.68 -1.76
N ALA A 653 12.80 -32.80 -1.06
CA ALA A 653 12.19 -32.88 0.26
C ALA A 653 12.78 -31.84 1.23
N TYR A 654 11.97 -31.33 2.16
CA TYR A 654 12.40 -30.27 3.09
C TYR A 654 11.70 -30.34 4.45
N VAL A 655 12.32 -29.70 5.45
CA VAL A 655 11.82 -29.58 6.81
C VAL A 655 11.57 -28.11 7.15
N LEU A 656 10.35 -27.79 7.59
CA LEU A 656 9.93 -26.40 7.78
C LEU A 656 9.10 -26.19 9.06
N ALA A 657 9.55 -25.30 9.94
CA ALA A 657 8.76 -24.79 11.05
C ALA A 657 8.12 -23.44 10.71
N LYS A 658 6.80 -23.30 10.90
CA LYS A 658 6.08 -22.06 10.59
C LYS A 658 5.35 -21.41 11.77
N ARG A 659 5.18 -20.09 11.64
CA ARG A 659 4.42 -19.22 12.56
C ARG A 659 4.97 -19.30 13.98
N SER A 660 4.16 -19.25 15.06
CA SER A 660 4.71 -19.42 16.41
C SER A 660 4.88 -20.90 16.77
N GLY A 661 5.66 -21.60 15.97
CA GLY A 661 6.13 -22.95 16.26
C GLY A 661 7.46 -22.93 17.02
N ARG A 662 7.89 -24.12 17.44
CA ARG A 662 9.24 -24.36 17.93
C ARG A 662 9.82 -25.56 17.19
N MET A 663 11.07 -25.50 16.74
CA MET A 663 11.73 -26.67 16.18
C MET A 663 13.12 -26.82 16.78
N ASP A 664 13.38 -27.97 17.39
CA ASP A 664 14.66 -28.33 17.99
C ASP A 664 15.26 -29.53 17.24
N VAL A 665 16.50 -29.41 16.82
CA VAL A 665 17.26 -30.44 16.12
C VAL A 665 18.54 -30.72 16.90
N LEU A 666 18.66 -31.93 17.44
CA LEU A 666 19.68 -32.28 18.42
C LEU A 666 20.44 -33.54 17.98
N ASN A 667 21.77 -33.50 17.98
CA ASN A 667 22.65 -34.66 17.76
C ASN A 667 22.25 -35.52 16.54
N SER A 668 21.87 -34.88 15.43
CA SER A 668 21.27 -35.54 14.27
C SER A 668 22.07 -35.30 12.99
N ASP A 669 21.91 -36.19 12.02
CA ASP A 669 22.45 -36.08 10.65
C ASP A 669 21.30 -35.60 9.74
N ILE A 670 21.44 -34.41 9.16
CA ILE A 670 20.40 -33.75 8.35
C ILE A 670 21.00 -33.36 7.00
N GLY A 671 20.60 -34.04 5.93
CA GLY A 671 21.18 -33.74 4.63
C GLY A 671 20.37 -34.05 3.39
N TYR A 672 20.82 -33.50 2.26
CA TYR A 672 20.20 -33.60 0.94
C TYR A 672 18.82 -32.95 0.81
N LEU A 673 18.50 -31.95 1.63
CA LEU A 673 17.19 -31.30 1.67
C LEU A 673 17.15 -29.96 0.92
N GLY A 674 15.96 -29.58 0.49
CA GLY A 674 15.64 -28.24 -0.01
C GLY A 674 16.18 -27.90 -1.38
N TYR A 675 15.73 -26.76 -1.90
CA TYR A 675 15.97 -26.33 -3.27
C TYR A 675 15.89 -24.79 -3.43
N ALA A 676 16.27 -24.30 -4.60
CA ALA A 676 16.34 -22.88 -4.90
C ALA A 676 14.98 -22.17 -4.84
N ARG A 677 14.99 -20.86 -4.56
CA ARG A 677 13.77 -20.04 -4.45
C ARG A 677 12.87 -20.17 -5.66
N PHE A 678 13.43 -20.14 -6.86
CA PHE A 678 12.70 -20.33 -8.11
C PHE A 678 13.19 -21.62 -8.75
N THR A 679 12.34 -22.64 -8.71
CA THR A 679 12.68 -23.99 -9.16
C THR A 679 11.59 -24.51 -10.08
N LYS A 680 11.97 -25.20 -11.15
CA LYS A 680 11.04 -25.74 -12.13
C LYS A 680 10.66 -27.16 -11.72
N ILE A 681 9.44 -27.33 -11.20
CA ILE A 681 8.90 -28.60 -10.74
C ILE A 681 7.76 -28.98 -11.68
N ASN A 682 7.86 -30.12 -12.38
CA ASN A 682 6.85 -30.58 -13.33
C ASN A 682 6.39 -29.48 -14.31
N GLU A 683 7.38 -28.88 -14.98
CA GLU A 683 7.21 -27.76 -15.94
C GLU A 683 6.72 -26.42 -15.37
N ARG A 684 6.44 -26.35 -14.07
CA ARG A 684 5.97 -25.11 -13.40
C ARG A 684 7.09 -24.49 -12.59
N VAL A 685 7.27 -23.18 -12.73
CA VAL A 685 8.17 -22.42 -11.85
C VAL A 685 7.46 -22.19 -10.52
N VAL A 686 7.99 -22.79 -9.46
CA VAL A 686 7.50 -22.65 -8.08
C VAL A 686 8.38 -21.65 -7.35
N ASN A 687 7.75 -20.72 -6.62
CA ASN A 687 8.44 -19.84 -5.68
C ASN A 687 8.45 -20.49 -4.29
N GLY A 688 9.52 -21.21 -4.00
CA GLY A 688 9.70 -21.93 -2.75
C GLY A 688 9.96 -21.04 -1.54
N GLY A 689 10.59 -19.87 -1.76
CA GLY A 689 11.02 -18.89 -0.75
C GLY A 689 11.05 -19.38 0.71
N GLY A 690 12.22 -19.75 1.23
CA GLY A 690 12.39 -20.21 2.62
C GLY A 690 12.10 -21.70 2.87
N ILE A 691 12.27 -22.53 1.82
CA ILE A 691 12.26 -24.01 1.87
C ILE A 691 13.63 -24.55 1.42
N TYR A 692 14.69 -23.98 1.96
CA TYR A 692 16.05 -24.19 1.48
C TYR A 692 16.73 -25.44 2.06
N GLY A 693 16.04 -26.19 2.93
CA GLY A 693 16.56 -27.41 3.54
C GLY A 693 15.92 -27.59 4.90
N LEU A 694 16.65 -27.19 5.94
CA LEU A 694 16.15 -27.03 7.30
C LEU A 694 15.79 -25.57 7.56
N SER A 695 14.51 -25.25 7.78
CA SER A 695 14.04 -23.86 7.77
C SER A 695 13.07 -23.51 8.91
N TRP A 696 13.28 -22.32 9.50
CA TRP A 696 12.37 -21.65 10.42
C TRP A 696 11.81 -20.42 9.72
N LYS A 697 10.50 -20.36 9.45
CA LYS A 697 9.90 -19.23 8.75
C LYS A 697 8.53 -18.83 9.25
N ILE A 698 8.42 -17.60 9.77
CA ILE A 698 7.11 -16.97 9.99
C ILE A 698 6.46 -16.52 8.66
N ASN A 699 5.22 -16.06 8.73
CA ASN A 699 4.57 -15.49 7.55
C ASN A 699 5.01 -14.03 7.36
N ASN A 700 4.96 -13.55 6.12
CA ASN A 700 5.19 -12.13 5.85
C ASN A 700 4.19 -11.28 6.66
N ASN A 701 4.68 -10.15 7.18
CA ASN A 701 3.91 -9.20 8.01
C ASN A 701 3.45 -9.75 9.38
N THR A 702 4.06 -10.84 9.88
CA THR A 702 3.73 -11.36 11.23
C THR A 702 4.87 -11.25 12.24
N PHE A 703 5.96 -10.53 11.93
CA PHE A 703 7.16 -10.36 12.78
C PHE A 703 6.86 -9.87 14.21
N GLU A 704 5.85 -9.02 14.40
CA GLU A 704 5.48 -8.49 15.72
C GLU A 704 4.45 -9.36 16.47
N SER A 705 3.93 -10.40 15.80
CA SER A 705 2.76 -11.17 16.28
C SER A 705 3.03 -12.65 16.47
N ASP A 706 3.85 -13.24 15.60
CA ASP A 706 4.30 -14.62 15.71
C ASP A 706 5.66 -14.65 16.43
N LEU A 707 5.91 -15.73 17.18
CA LEU A 707 7.16 -15.99 17.88
C LEU A 707 7.67 -17.37 17.47
N LEU A 708 8.60 -17.39 16.52
CA LEU A 708 9.25 -18.62 16.05
C LEU A 708 10.61 -18.77 16.71
N THR A 709 10.90 -19.95 17.24
CA THR A 709 12.15 -20.21 17.98
C THR A 709 12.55 -21.68 17.90
N GLY A 710 13.63 -22.06 18.58
CA GLY A 710 14.17 -23.41 18.55
C GLY A 710 15.68 -23.48 18.77
N SER A 711 16.22 -24.67 18.54
CA SER A 711 17.65 -24.95 18.71
C SER A 711 18.15 -25.89 17.61
N ALA A 712 19.40 -25.73 17.19
CA ALA A 712 20.15 -26.67 16.36
C ALA A 712 21.47 -26.97 17.07
N ILE A 713 21.57 -28.11 17.76
CA ILE A 713 22.70 -28.42 18.65
C ILE A 713 23.32 -29.78 18.31
N GLY A 714 24.63 -29.83 18.09
CA GLY A 714 25.37 -31.10 17.97
C GLY A 714 25.15 -31.85 16.65
N ASN A 715 24.66 -31.18 15.60
CA ASN A 715 24.24 -31.85 14.36
C ASN A 715 25.33 -31.89 13.30
N LYS A 716 25.18 -32.81 12.35
CA LYS A 716 25.80 -32.76 11.03
C LYS A 716 24.77 -32.26 10.02
N ILE A 717 25.05 -31.15 9.35
CA ILE A 717 24.12 -30.49 8.43
C ILE A 717 24.81 -30.31 7.08
N HIS A 718 24.43 -31.11 6.09
CA HIS A 718 25.21 -31.21 4.87
C HIS A 718 24.40 -31.48 3.60
N ASP A 719 24.96 -31.17 2.44
CA ASP A 719 24.34 -31.38 1.11
C ASP A 719 22.93 -30.75 0.94
N ASN A 720 22.50 -29.92 1.88
CA ASN A 720 21.26 -29.18 1.78
C ASN A 720 21.44 -28.04 0.78
N TYR A 721 20.35 -27.49 0.26
CA TYR A 721 20.48 -26.32 -0.60
C TYR A 721 21.08 -25.15 0.18
N PHE A 722 20.47 -24.78 1.31
CA PHE A 722 21.12 -24.08 2.43
C PHE A 722 21.19 -25.04 3.61
N GLY A 723 22.28 -25.02 4.38
CA GLY A 723 22.41 -25.85 5.58
C GLY A 723 21.27 -25.59 6.57
N MET A 724 21.10 -24.33 6.97
CA MET A 724 19.94 -23.88 7.73
C MET A 724 19.53 -22.45 7.37
N TYR A 725 18.24 -22.16 7.52
CA TYR A 725 17.65 -20.86 7.19
C TYR A 725 16.66 -20.39 8.26
N THR A 726 16.71 -19.09 8.60
CA THR A 726 15.68 -18.46 9.45
C THR A 726 15.03 -17.26 8.77
N TYR A 727 13.75 -17.01 9.08
CA TYR A 727 12.99 -15.82 8.69
C TYR A 727 12.10 -15.44 9.87
N GLY A 728 12.44 -14.34 10.56
CA GLY A 728 11.74 -13.85 11.74
C GLY A 728 11.80 -14.80 12.95
N ALA A 729 12.89 -15.56 13.10
CA ALA A 729 13.13 -16.39 14.27
C ALA A 729 13.85 -15.60 15.38
N THR A 730 13.48 -15.85 16.64
CA THR A 730 13.98 -15.13 17.81
C THR A 730 14.56 -16.08 18.85
N GLY A 731 15.70 -15.71 19.42
CA GLY A 731 16.26 -16.38 20.59
C GLY A 731 16.67 -17.83 20.35
N MET A 732 17.08 -18.18 19.12
CA MET A 732 17.52 -19.54 18.82
C MET A 732 18.96 -19.80 19.23
N GLU A 733 19.25 -21.06 19.56
CA GLU A 733 20.60 -21.55 19.84
C GLU A 733 21.09 -22.47 18.72
N ILE A 734 22.18 -22.10 18.04
CA ILE A 734 22.81 -22.84 16.95
C ILE A 734 24.23 -23.17 17.39
N ARG A 735 24.43 -24.38 17.94
CA ARG A 735 25.68 -24.72 18.62
C ARG A 735 26.28 -26.07 18.33
N ASN A 736 27.60 -26.13 18.36
CA ASN A 736 28.35 -27.39 18.27
C ASN A 736 27.98 -28.22 17.02
N ASN A 737 27.57 -27.57 15.92
CA ASN A 737 27.22 -28.26 14.68
C ASN A 737 28.42 -28.33 13.73
N GLU A 738 28.46 -29.37 12.91
CA GLU A 738 29.29 -29.48 11.72
C GLU A 738 28.40 -29.18 10.49
N VAL A 739 28.71 -28.13 9.72
CA VAL A 739 27.87 -27.63 8.61
C VAL A 739 28.68 -27.52 7.33
N PHE A 740 28.44 -28.43 6.37
CA PHE A 740 29.37 -28.61 5.25
C PHE A 740 28.75 -29.08 3.95
N ASP A 741 29.46 -28.90 2.83
CA ASP A 741 29.05 -29.33 1.49
C ASP A 741 27.64 -28.86 1.06
N ASN A 742 27.12 -27.78 1.65
CA ASN A 742 25.82 -27.24 1.27
C ASN A 742 25.94 -26.44 -0.04
N VAL A 743 24.89 -26.48 -0.87
CA VAL A 743 24.93 -25.95 -2.25
C VAL A 743 25.19 -24.44 -2.28
N GLN A 744 24.71 -23.70 -1.30
CA GLN A 744 24.93 -22.25 -1.18
C GLN A 744 25.48 -21.89 0.20
N TYR A 745 24.61 -21.66 1.19
CA TYR A 745 25.03 -21.16 2.49
C TYR A 745 25.08 -22.29 3.53
N GLY A 746 26.00 -22.18 4.49
CA GLY A 746 25.99 -23.05 5.67
C GLY A 746 24.90 -22.64 6.65
N ILE A 747 25.13 -21.56 7.40
CA ILE A 747 24.19 -21.01 8.39
C ILE A 747 23.69 -19.65 7.87
N ASP A 748 22.41 -19.57 7.48
CA ASP A 748 21.79 -18.36 6.89
C ASP A 748 20.59 -17.83 7.72
N PRO A 749 20.84 -17.21 8.89
CA PRO A 749 19.85 -16.37 9.51
C PRO A 749 19.47 -15.16 8.66
N HIS A 750 18.17 -14.95 8.49
CA HIS A 750 17.70 -13.99 7.51
C HIS A 750 16.42 -13.26 7.97
N ASP A 751 16.12 -12.11 7.34
CA ASP A 751 14.87 -11.32 7.44
C ASP A 751 14.34 -11.16 8.89
N ASP A 752 14.81 -10.13 9.59
CA ASP A 752 14.33 -9.69 10.92
C ASP A 752 14.47 -10.74 12.05
N SER A 753 15.25 -11.79 11.81
CA SER A 753 15.69 -12.71 12.87
C SER A 753 16.53 -11.97 13.91
N ASN A 754 16.43 -12.34 15.18
CA ASN A 754 17.10 -11.57 16.23
C ASN A 754 17.47 -12.40 17.45
N ASN A 755 18.44 -11.89 18.22
CA ASN A 755 18.88 -12.49 19.48
C ASN A 755 19.36 -13.95 19.34
N LEU A 756 19.95 -14.30 18.19
CA LEU A 756 20.45 -15.65 17.95
C LEU A 756 21.80 -15.86 18.65
N LEU A 757 22.06 -17.09 19.10
CA LEU A 757 23.38 -17.52 19.56
C LEU A 757 23.92 -18.55 18.58
N ILE A 758 24.94 -18.18 17.81
CA ILE A 758 25.64 -19.03 16.84
C ILE A 758 27.03 -19.30 17.40
N GLU A 759 27.22 -20.46 18.02
CA GLU A 759 28.43 -20.72 18.81
C GLU A 759 29.05 -22.10 18.61
N ASN A 760 30.38 -22.18 18.59
CA ASN A 760 31.14 -23.44 18.51
C ASN A 760 30.79 -24.31 17.29
N ASN A 761 30.35 -23.72 16.18
CA ASN A 761 30.07 -24.48 14.96
C ASN A 761 31.33 -24.61 14.10
N PHE A 762 31.48 -25.75 13.43
CA PHE A 762 32.46 -25.98 12.38
C PHE A 762 31.77 -25.90 11.03
N VAL A 763 32.08 -24.87 10.24
CA VAL A 763 31.34 -24.53 9.00
C VAL A 763 32.30 -24.47 7.81
N HIS A 764 32.23 -25.46 6.92
CA HIS A 764 33.25 -25.62 5.88
C HIS A 764 32.74 -26.11 4.54
N ASP A 765 33.50 -25.86 3.47
CA ASP A 765 33.28 -26.40 2.12
C ASP A 765 31.87 -26.11 1.54
N ASN A 766 31.22 -25.02 1.96
CA ASN A 766 29.92 -24.62 1.42
C ASN A 766 30.08 -23.83 0.11
N GLY A 767 29.13 -24.00 -0.81
CA GLY A 767 29.18 -23.44 -2.18
C GLY A 767 29.11 -21.90 -2.28
N ASN A 768 28.92 -21.21 -1.15
CA ASN A 768 28.92 -19.75 -1.06
C ASN A 768 29.48 -19.28 0.30
N HIS A 769 28.68 -18.69 1.20
CA HIS A 769 29.13 -18.23 2.51
C HIS A 769 29.01 -19.33 3.58
N GLY A 770 29.93 -19.36 4.54
CA GLY A 770 29.85 -20.21 5.71
C GLY A 770 28.70 -19.78 6.63
N ILE A 771 28.86 -18.66 7.31
CA ILE A 771 27.83 -18.05 8.17
C ILE A 771 27.48 -16.67 7.62
N ILE A 772 26.21 -16.45 7.31
CA ILE A 772 25.68 -15.17 6.83
C ILE A 772 24.49 -14.76 7.67
N VAL A 773 24.48 -13.51 8.14
CA VAL A 773 23.29 -12.87 8.72
C VAL A 773 22.85 -11.74 7.80
N SER A 774 21.64 -11.82 7.25
CA SER A 774 21.19 -10.93 6.18
C SER A 774 19.79 -10.34 6.41
N LYS A 775 19.64 -9.05 6.08
CA LYS A 775 18.38 -8.28 6.15
C LYS A 775 17.84 -8.13 7.57
N ARG A 776 18.42 -7.16 8.28
CA ARG A 776 18.02 -6.75 9.64
C ARG A 776 18.08 -7.87 10.65
N VAL A 777 19.10 -8.72 10.55
CA VAL A 777 19.40 -9.66 11.63
C VAL A 777 20.17 -8.92 12.72
N VAL A 778 19.56 -8.80 13.90
CA VAL A 778 20.04 -7.89 14.95
C VAL A 778 20.24 -8.56 16.30
N TYR A 779 21.05 -7.95 17.15
CA TYR A 779 21.30 -8.38 18.54
C TYR A 779 21.78 -9.83 18.68
N SER A 780 22.33 -10.41 17.62
CA SER A 780 22.80 -11.81 17.63
C SER A 780 24.26 -11.90 18.06
N THR A 781 24.67 -13.06 18.55
CA THR A 781 26.05 -13.40 18.92
C THR A 781 26.55 -14.50 17.99
N ILE A 782 27.67 -14.26 17.33
CA ILE A 782 28.40 -15.23 16.51
C ILE A 782 29.76 -15.42 17.19
N ARG A 783 29.97 -16.54 17.91
CA ARG A 783 31.20 -16.72 18.67
C ARG A 783 31.83 -18.09 18.65
N ASN A 784 33.15 -18.16 18.80
CA ASN A 784 33.88 -19.43 18.93
C ASN A 784 33.65 -20.41 17.75
N ASN A 785 33.20 -19.93 16.59
CA ASN A 785 32.99 -20.77 15.42
C ASN A 785 34.30 -20.92 14.64
N VAL A 786 34.44 -22.04 13.95
CA VAL A 786 35.49 -22.27 12.96
C VAL A 786 34.84 -22.26 11.59
N SER A 787 35.17 -21.30 10.74
CA SER A 787 34.61 -21.21 9.38
C SER A 787 35.71 -21.23 8.32
N THR A 788 35.80 -22.32 7.55
CA THR A 788 36.94 -22.56 6.66
C THR A 788 36.55 -23.03 5.27
N ASN A 789 37.32 -22.67 4.25
CA ASN A 789 37.21 -23.20 2.87
C ASN A 789 35.81 -23.06 2.23
N ASN A 790 35.03 -22.06 2.61
CA ASN A 790 33.77 -21.76 1.92
C ASN A 790 34.07 -20.98 0.63
N ALA A 791 33.28 -21.23 -0.42
CA ALA A 791 33.56 -20.70 -1.76
C ALA A 791 33.62 -19.15 -1.83
N LEU A 792 32.91 -18.47 -0.92
CA LEU A 792 32.97 -17.02 -0.76
C LEU A 792 33.45 -16.58 0.63
N HIS A 793 32.57 -16.32 1.58
CA HIS A 793 32.98 -15.64 2.83
C HIS A 793 32.84 -16.59 4.00
N GLY A 794 33.77 -16.58 4.94
CA GLY A 794 33.61 -17.35 6.16
C GLY A 794 32.45 -16.79 6.98
N LEU A 795 32.47 -15.48 7.22
CA LEU A 795 31.40 -14.74 7.89
C LEU A 795 30.89 -13.58 7.00
N MET A 796 29.59 -13.28 7.09
CA MET A 796 29.00 -12.10 6.45
C MET A 796 27.91 -11.45 7.30
N LEU A 797 28.01 -10.13 7.46
CA LEU A 797 26.93 -9.26 7.96
C LEU A 797 26.38 -8.48 6.75
N ASP A 798 25.10 -8.63 6.43
CA ASP A 798 24.48 -8.11 5.21
C ASP A 798 23.19 -7.33 5.49
N ARG A 799 23.00 -6.18 4.83
CA ARG A 799 21.75 -5.40 4.76
C ARG A 799 21.14 -5.11 6.13
N GLN A 800 21.69 -4.13 6.82
CA GLN A 800 21.21 -3.55 8.07
C GLN A 800 21.22 -4.55 9.22
N SER A 801 22.11 -5.54 9.16
CA SER A 801 22.30 -6.51 10.23
C SER A 801 23.19 -5.88 11.31
N ASN A 802 22.56 -5.14 12.20
CA ASN A 802 23.20 -4.22 13.15
C ASN A 802 23.26 -4.79 14.58
N TYR A 803 24.11 -4.20 15.42
CA TYR A 803 24.21 -4.52 16.86
C TYR A 803 24.52 -6.00 17.14
N ASN A 804 25.20 -6.67 16.21
CA ASN A 804 25.67 -8.04 16.36
C ASN A 804 27.06 -8.06 17.02
N LEU A 805 27.28 -9.10 17.83
CA LEU A 805 28.56 -9.42 18.44
C LEU A 805 29.19 -10.58 17.67
N VAL A 806 30.35 -10.37 17.07
CA VAL A 806 31.16 -11.38 16.39
C VAL A 806 32.46 -11.56 17.16
N GLU A 807 32.63 -12.65 17.90
CA GLU A 807 33.80 -12.79 18.78
C GLU A 807 34.48 -14.16 18.78
N ASN A 808 35.81 -14.16 18.91
CA ASN A 808 36.60 -15.38 19.11
C ASN A 808 36.40 -16.46 18.03
N ASN A 809 36.02 -16.07 16.81
CA ASN A 809 35.89 -17.00 15.70
C ASN A 809 37.24 -17.20 15.00
N VAL A 810 37.48 -18.41 14.49
CA VAL A 810 38.63 -18.73 13.63
C VAL A 810 38.12 -18.87 12.20
N VAL A 811 38.63 -18.04 11.29
CA VAL A 811 38.10 -17.97 9.93
C VAL A 811 39.25 -18.02 8.92
N SER A 812 39.26 -19.05 8.07
CA SER A 812 40.41 -19.34 7.21
C SER A 812 40.11 -19.89 5.82
N GLY A 813 40.98 -19.62 4.84
CA GLY A 813 40.86 -20.23 3.51
C GLY A 813 39.64 -19.78 2.70
N ASN A 814 39.01 -18.66 3.05
CA ASN A 814 37.85 -18.11 2.34
C ASN A 814 38.26 -16.91 1.45
N ASN A 815 37.36 -16.44 0.58
CA ASN A 815 37.55 -15.17 -0.13
C ASN A 815 37.58 -14.01 0.86
N ASN A 816 36.60 -13.87 1.75
CA ASN A 816 36.71 -12.94 2.88
C ASN A 816 36.64 -13.71 4.18
N GLY A 817 37.47 -13.35 5.17
CA GLY A 817 37.28 -13.78 6.54
C GLY A 817 35.91 -13.30 7.03
N ILE A 818 35.73 -11.98 7.09
CA ILE A 818 34.40 -11.37 7.29
C ILE A 818 34.11 -10.27 6.26
N ALA A 819 32.90 -10.28 5.72
CA ALA A 819 32.35 -9.20 4.90
C ALA A 819 31.23 -8.46 5.63
N ILE A 820 31.32 -7.13 5.71
CA ILE A 820 30.33 -6.24 6.33
C ILE A 820 29.74 -5.35 5.24
N TYR A 821 28.50 -5.62 4.86
CA TYR A 821 27.82 -4.99 3.72
C TYR A 821 26.55 -4.28 4.19
N ASP A 822 26.47 -2.96 4.02
CA ASP A 822 25.32 -2.15 4.43
C ASP A 822 24.90 -2.42 5.88
N SER A 823 25.86 -2.66 6.78
CA SER A 823 25.60 -3.08 8.16
C SER A 823 26.43 -2.28 9.15
N HIS A 824 25.82 -1.89 10.26
CA HIS A 824 26.30 -0.81 11.12
C HIS A 824 26.34 -1.23 12.59
N SER A 825 27.15 -0.51 13.38
CA SER A 825 27.13 -0.62 14.84
C SER A 825 27.34 -2.05 15.35
N ASN A 826 28.17 -2.84 14.67
CA ASN A 826 28.53 -4.19 15.09
C ASN A 826 29.87 -4.21 15.85
N LEU A 827 30.01 -5.13 16.79
CA LEU A 827 31.25 -5.37 17.51
C LEU A 827 31.89 -6.68 17.03
N ILE A 828 33.04 -6.56 16.36
CA ILE A 828 33.84 -7.67 15.85
C ILE A 828 35.12 -7.73 16.67
N ARG A 829 35.23 -8.66 17.61
CA ARG A 829 36.34 -8.69 18.57
C ARG A 829 37.04 -10.03 18.78
N GLY A 830 38.35 -10.04 18.97
CA GLY A 830 39.07 -11.27 19.36
C GLY A 830 39.06 -12.38 18.31
N ASN A 831 38.74 -12.10 17.05
CA ASN A 831 38.65 -13.11 16.00
C ASN A 831 40.02 -13.31 15.30
N ASP A 832 40.23 -14.52 14.80
CA ASP A 832 41.39 -14.93 14.02
C ASP A 832 41.01 -15.04 12.53
N PHE A 833 41.45 -14.07 11.71
CA PHE A 833 41.24 -14.06 10.26
C PHE A 833 42.55 -14.42 9.53
N ILE A 834 42.64 -15.66 9.04
CA ILE A 834 43.89 -16.29 8.61
C ILE A 834 43.80 -16.80 7.18
N GLN A 835 44.77 -16.54 6.30
CA GLN A 835 44.80 -17.17 4.96
C GLN A 835 43.52 -16.96 4.12
N ASN A 836 42.86 -15.82 4.26
CA ASN A 836 41.76 -15.41 3.39
C ASN A 836 42.28 -14.46 2.31
N ARG A 837 41.50 -14.23 1.24
CA ARG A 837 41.86 -13.15 0.30
C ARG A 837 41.80 -11.80 1.02
N PHE A 838 40.69 -11.44 1.64
CA PHE A 838 40.64 -10.31 2.59
C PHE A 838 40.32 -10.81 3.99
N GLY A 839 41.06 -10.38 5.01
CA GLY A 839 40.75 -10.73 6.40
C GLY A 839 39.41 -10.13 6.82
N ILE A 840 39.31 -8.80 6.75
CA ILE A 840 38.08 -8.04 7.02
C ILE A 840 37.79 -7.12 5.83
N ARG A 841 36.55 -7.15 5.32
CA ARG A 841 36.06 -6.24 4.28
C ARG A 841 34.82 -5.50 4.76
N ALA A 842 34.78 -4.16 4.66
CA ALA A 842 33.58 -3.37 4.93
C ALA A 842 33.24 -2.41 3.77
N ASN A 843 31.98 -2.40 3.31
CA ASN A 843 31.54 -1.55 2.21
C ASN A 843 30.04 -1.23 2.17
N MET A 844 29.62 -0.37 1.23
CA MET A 844 28.23 0.10 1.06
C MET A 844 27.70 0.81 2.31
N ASN A 845 28.39 1.86 2.73
CA ASN A 845 28.02 2.64 3.91
C ASN A 845 28.01 1.87 5.25
N SER A 846 28.62 0.68 5.32
CA SER A 846 28.86 -0.02 6.60
C SER A 846 29.65 0.85 7.56
N SER A 847 28.98 1.39 8.57
CA SER A 847 29.50 2.47 9.41
C SER A 847 29.38 2.15 10.89
N LYS A 848 30.19 2.83 11.72
CA LYS A 848 30.19 2.67 13.18
C LYS A 848 30.46 1.24 13.67
N ASN A 849 31.12 0.39 12.86
CA ASN A 849 31.53 -0.93 13.32
C ASN A 849 32.82 -0.84 14.12
N MET A 850 32.90 -1.61 15.21
CA MET A 850 34.06 -1.69 16.10
C MET A 850 34.81 -3.00 15.86
N LEU A 851 36.03 -2.91 15.34
CA LEU A 851 36.95 -4.01 15.09
C LEU A 851 38.03 -4.00 16.19
N GLN A 852 37.91 -4.86 17.20
CA GLN A 852 38.75 -4.79 18.40
C GLN A 852 39.54 -6.08 18.67
N ASN A 853 40.84 -5.99 18.99
CA ASN A 853 41.63 -7.15 19.43
C ASN A 853 41.62 -8.35 18.46
N ASN A 854 41.40 -8.14 17.16
CA ASN A 854 41.40 -9.23 16.18
C ASN A 854 42.84 -9.54 15.72
N SER A 855 43.11 -10.80 15.41
CA SER A 855 44.34 -11.28 14.79
C SER A 855 44.10 -11.49 13.29
N ILE A 856 44.78 -10.71 12.45
CA ILE A 856 44.57 -10.65 10.99
C ILE A 856 45.88 -10.95 10.30
N ARG A 857 46.07 -12.20 9.85
CA ARG A 857 47.37 -12.69 9.39
C ARG A 857 47.34 -13.54 8.13
N ASN A 858 48.41 -13.47 7.34
CA ASN A 858 48.58 -14.30 6.13
C ASN A 858 47.46 -14.11 5.08
N ASN A 859 46.84 -12.93 5.00
CA ASN A 859 45.82 -12.62 3.98
C ASN A 859 46.41 -11.84 2.79
N GLU A 860 45.75 -11.83 1.63
CA GLU A 860 46.13 -10.91 0.53
C GLU A 860 45.98 -9.45 1.00
N ARG A 861 44.86 -9.12 1.65
CA ARG A 861 44.71 -7.88 2.42
C ARG A 861 44.19 -8.15 3.82
N GLY A 862 44.73 -7.47 4.83
CA GLY A 862 44.27 -7.58 6.21
C GLY A 862 42.89 -6.96 6.37
N VAL A 863 42.78 -5.64 6.29
CA VAL A 863 41.53 -4.89 6.40
C VAL A 863 41.32 -4.00 5.18
N PHE A 864 40.16 -4.11 4.55
CA PHE A 864 39.78 -3.30 3.38
C PHE A 864 38.43 -2.62 3.57
N ILE A 865 38.43 -1.30 3.71
CA ILE A 865 37.23 -0.48 3.97
C ILE A 865 37.01 0.46 2.78
N TYR A 866 35.84 0.38 2.13
CA TYR A 866 35.58 1.16 0.92
C TYR A 866 34.12 1.49 0.64
N GLY A 867 33.86 2.40 -0.30
CA GLY A 867 32.51 2.66 -0.81
C GLY A 867 31.57 3.25 0.24
N GLY A 868 32.01 4.34 0.87
CA GLY A 868 31.25 5.11 1.86
C GLY A 868 31.18 4.49 3.25
N ALA A 869 31.95 3.42 3.52
CA ALA A 869 32.06 2.84 4.86
C ALA A 869 32.83 3.78 5.80
N GLU A 870 32.09 4.61 6.54
CA GLU A 870 32.62 5.70 7.36
C GLU A 870 32.46 5.44 8.87
N GLY A 871 33.29 6.09 9.69
CA GLY A 871 33.12 6.05 11.15
C GLY A 871 33.41 4.70 11.80
N ASN A 872 34.14 3.79 11.16
CA ASN A 872 34.52 2.51 11.76
C ASN A 872 35.76 2.67 12.65
N ILE A 873 35.82 1.90 13.74
CA ILE A 873 36.93 1.93 14.70
C ILE A 873 37.71 0.61 14.62
N LEU A 874 39.01 0.67 14.39
CA LEU A 874 39.95 -0.44 14.46
C LEU A 874 40.83 -0.24 15.70
N ALA A 875 40.58 -0.97 16.80
CA ALA A 875 41.34 -0.82 18.03
C ALA A 875 42.11 -2.09 18.43
N SER A 876 43.39 -1.94 18.77
CA SER A 876 44.21 -3.00 19.36
C SER A 876 44.29 -4.30 18.55
N ASN A 877 44.14 -4.22 17.23
CA ASN A 877 44.23 -5.41 16.36
C ASN A 877 45.69 -5.77 16.10
N VAL A 878 45.97 -7.05 15.84
CA VAL A 878 47.27 -7.53 15.36
C VAL A 878 47.15 -7.83 13.88
N ILE A 879 47.79 -7.02 13.02
CA ILE A 879 47.72 -7.13 11.57
C ILE A 879 49.14 -7.38 11.02
N LYS A 880 49.46 -8.62 10.65
CA LYS A 880 50.83 -8.99 10.24
C LYS A 880 50.85 -10.03 9.13
N GLU A 881 51.97 -10.14 8.41
CA GLU A 881 52.16 -11.17 7.38
C GLU A 881 51.11 -11.10 6.24
N ASN A 882 50.48 -9.94 6.01
CA ASN A 882 49.55 -9.73 4.89
C ASN A 882 50.27 -9.05 3.71
N SER A 883 49.81 -9.27 2.48
CA SER A 883 50.40 -8.53 1.33
C SER A 883 50.12 -7.02 1.44
N GLN A 884 48.95 -6.65 1.98
CA GLN A 884 48.58 -5.29 2.38
C GLN A 884 47.87 -5.33 3.74
N GLY A 885 48.29 -4.53 4.71
CA GLY A 885 47.75 -4.50 6.07
C GLY A 885 46.36 -3.87 6.12
N ILE A 886 46.28 -2.54 6.06
CA ILE A 886 45.02 -1.78 6.06
C ILE A 886 44.93 -0.96 4.76
N TYR A 887 43.76 -0.96 4.11
CA TYR A 887 43.49 -0.12 2.95
C TYR A 887 42.12 0.57 3.05
N PHE A 888 42.12 1.90 2.93
CA PHE A 888 40.92 2.72 2.83
C PHE A 888 40.75 3.27 1.41
N LYS A 889 39.55 3.12 0.83
CA LYS A 889 39.23 3.62 -0.53
C LYS A 889 37.84 4.25 -0.57
N GLN A 890 37.72 5.55 -0.81
CA GLN A 890 36.42 6.25 -0.72
C GLN A 890 35.73 6.01 0.62
N ALA A 891 36.50 6.10 1.70
CA ALA A 891 36.09 5.88 3.08
C ALA A 891 36.74 6.93 3.99
N ALA A 892 35.93 7.70 4.71
CA ALA A 892 36.34 8.81 5.57
C ALA A 892 35.88 8.57 7.02
N GLY A 893 36.43 9.34 7.96
CA GLY A 893 36.02 9.34 9.36
C GLY A 893 36.35 8.05 10.13
N ASN A 894 37.18 7.15 9.60
CA ASN A 894 37.55 5.92 10.30
C ASN A 894 38.73 6.17 11.24
N VAL A 895 38.77 5.38 12.31
CA VAL A 895 39.72 5.52 13.42
C VAL A 895 40.52 4.24 13.57
N VAL A 896 41.85 4.34 13.59
CA VAL A 896 42.77 3.24 13.87
C VAL A 896 43.54 3.55 15.14
N LEU A 897 43.46 2.67 16.14
CA LEU A 897 43.94 2.86 17.50
C LEU A 897 44.78 1.67 17.93
N ASP A 898 46.01 1.92 18.37
CA ASP A 898 46.91 0.96 19.00
C ASP A 898 46.99 -0.39 18.24
N THR A 899 46.76 -0.34 16.93
CA THR A 899 46.66 -1.50 16.06
C THR A 899 48.05 -1.81 15.53
N LEU A 900 48.56 -2.97 15.93
CA LEU A 900 49.89 -3.45 15.62
C LEU A 900 49.96 -3.94 14.18
N SER A 901 50.26 -3.01 13.26
CA SER A 901 50.71 -3.34 11.90
C SER A 901 52.24 -3.38 11.85
N TRP A 902 52.86 -4.46 12.35
CA TRP A 902 54.32 -4.59 12.32
C TRP A 902 54.85 -4.64 10.88
N ARG A 903 56.17 -4.38 10.71
CA ARG A 903 56.91 -4.30 9.44
C ARG A 903 56.89 -5.59 8.57
N ASP A 904 56.09 -6.57 8.95
CA ASP A 904 55.96 -7.87 8.29
C ASP A 904 54.81 -7.92 7.27
N ASN A 905 54.07 -6.81 7.07
CA ASN A 905 53.16 -6.68 5.92
C ASN A 905 53.90 -6.06 4.72
N GLY A 906 53.53 -6.45 3.50
CA GLY A 906 54.11 -5.85 2.28
C GLY A 906 53.86 -4.33 2.18
N LYS A 907 52.68 -3.88 2.62
CA LYS A 907 52.34 -2.48 2.91
C LYS A 907 51.56 -2.41 4.21
N ASN A 908 51.90 -1.51 5.13
CA ASN A 908 51.23 -1.46 6.44
C ASN A 908 49.85 -0.80 6.36
N ILE A 909 49.77 0.47 5.94
CA ILE A 909 48.52 1.23 5.80
C ILE A 909 48.59 2.01 4.48
N ASP A 910 47.52 1.97 3.69
CA ASP A 910 47.40 2.64 2.39
C ASP A 910 46.04 3.38 2.29
N PHE A 911 45.98 4.44 1.49
CA PHE A 911 44.80 5.30 1.31
C PHE A 911 44.66 5.73 -0.16
N ASP A 912 43.43 5.84 -0.68
CA ASP A 912 43.19 6.58 -1.91
C ASP A 912 43.13 8.11 -1.67
N ASP A 913 43.21 8.90 -2.73
CA ASP A 913 43.23 10.37 -2.65
C ASP A 913 42.05 10.94 -1.86
N SER A 914 40.86 10.34 -1.97
CA SER A 914 39.66 10.79 -1.27
C SER A 914 39.65 10.44 0.22
N SER A 915 40.34 9.37 0.60
CA SER A 915 40.44 8.88 1.98
C SER A 915 41.57 9.53 2.80
N THR A 916 42.47 10.28 2.17
CA THR A 916 43.63 10.86 2.89
C THR A 916 43.24 11.90 3.95
N LYS A 917 42.21 12.72 3.73
CA LYS A 917 41.95 13.92 4.56
C LYS A 917 41.06 13.73 5.79
N ALA A 918 40.66 12.51 6.13
CA ALA A 918 39.57 12.31 7.11
C ALA A 918 39.67 11.04 7.95
N ASN A 919 40.77 10.29 7.92
CA ASN A 919 40.96 9.11 8.76
C ASN A 919 42.05 9.37 9.81
N PHE A 920 41.86 8.81 11.00
CA PHE A 920 42.69 9.08 12.18
C PHE A 920 43.45 7.82 12.57
N VAL A 921 44.76 7.96 12.81
CA VAL A 921 45.61 6.83 13.18
C VAL A 921 46.43 7.20 14.42
N ARG A 922 46.33 6.39 15.47
CA ARG A 922 47.22 6.39 16.63
C ARG A 922 47.94 5.04 16.69
N GLN A 923 49.27 5.08 16.65
CA GLN A 923 50.09 3.88 16.87
C GLN A 923 50.43 3.76 18.37
N PRO A 924 50.74 2.54 18.87
CA PRO A 924 50.93 2.29 20.31
C PRO A 924 51.98 3.16 21.01
N GLU A 925 52.95 3.74 20.28
CA GLU A 925 54.07 4.51 20.83
C GLU A 925 54.06 6.00 20.45
N ASN A 926 53.04 6.48 19.71
CA ASN A 926 53.04 7.85 19.18
C ASN A 926 51.68 8.56 19.41
N PRO A 927 51.65 9.90 19.57
CA PRO A 927 50.41 10.68 19.71
C PRO A 927 49.54 10.60 18.44
N TRP A 928 48.30 11.05 18.48
CA TRP A 928 47.43 11.06 17.29
C TRP A 928 48.01 11.87 16.13
N TRP A 929 47.83 11.39 14.89
CA TRP A 929 48.01 12.22 13.70
C TRP A 929 46.80 12.15 12.76
N VAL A 930 46.49 13.30 12.18
CA VAL A 930 45.69 13.41 10.96
C VAL A 930 46.65 13.20 9.79
N ILE A 931 46.29 12.35 8.83
CA ILE A 931 47.12 12.13 7.64
C ILE A 931 46.93 13.31 6.68
N GLU A 932 47.50 14.47 7.02
CA GLU A 932 47.55 15.60 6.09
C GLU A 932 48.62 15.36 5.01
N ARG A 933 48.27 15.63 3.75
CA ARG A 933 49.23 15.56 2.62
C ARG A 933 50.45 16.43 2.92
N LYS A 934 51.66 15.87 2.74
CA LYS A 934 52.77 16.66 2.17
C LYS A 934 52.51 16.90 0.69
#